data_AF-T1IY05-F1
#
_entry.id   AF-T1IY05-F1
#
_cell.length_a   1.000
_cell.length_b   1.000
_cell.length_c   1.000
_cell.angle_alpha   90.00
_cell.angle_beta   90.00
_cell.angle_gamma   90.00
#
_symmetry.space_group_name_H-M   'P 1'
#
loop_
_entity.id
_entity.type
_entity.pdbx_description
1 polymer ?
#
loop_
_entity_poly.entity_id
_entity_poly.type
_entity_poly.pdbx_seq_one_letter_code
_entity_poly.pdbx_strand_id
1 'polypeptide(L)'
;MFLVPIFTRLSISLETSVHIKRCISVAGRTQFAKKNLPFVYEPPEKKLQIFNSGDTKELTPLDPTRPILKYAELVDELNVSPGVRRLVSLGFSRPKETLRIHKHELMKPIQKHILDTGSYESQIAALTADIKWWQKYLTNGNLQNSRVRVSLNAAIDRRFKILKKLRMKDYKRFEWVIETLGIKYRQAPMFFHWATRKGTLRVMTREYCNKMRRNKIEAYKAKLKGMQDDFLKEKEETLDWIKKEKEELGIKDEDIEKDNRANKMKITFAFFFMPFFCCFFTDAFPFRNISLPWHLRVEDLVSRLTLEEIVLQLSQGGRSPGGGPAPPIERLGISPWVWNTECLHGVVRNGRATSFPHAIGLAATFNRKLAYEMAETIAAEVRAKNSDYTARGLHGNDMGINCFSPVVNVMRHPLWGRNQETFGEDPYLIGEISKRFAKGLQGNHPRYLRTSATCKHFAAHNGPEDKPVSRYVFDAHVSERDMQLTYLPQFQTCVVEGEVLSVMCSYNRLNGVPACVNNRLLKGILRNEWNFNGFIIADQDALENIVDTHKWKNTYEEAAAAALLAGVNLGLTSGNPKSVFTYLPRALQAHMVEVSDIVNAVKPLFYTRMRLGEFDPPKLNPYTKYPLSVIQSDQHREVSSRVAAQSFVLLKNKNNVLPLEKSIYDDIAILGPLADNYDDLFGSVSPQPNPKYVQTPLKGLISLAHNVHYKNGCRDGSLCTDYDHEGVKNMLKSAKNQFIVVCLGTGGAPIILVLFNGGPINSELFESVDAIFECFFPGQETGVALRNILLNQGPHSNPAGRLPFTWMKSLDQVGKMTNYAMENFTYRYWNQRPVNFPFGYGLSYTNFKYSNLHVKNQHIHANDDVTFSVNIRNVGDKNGEEVVQAYISWHSSPEPMPRIQLVGFDRVFIATGKSYTWRQTIKPRQLAVYLDNKGFRMVPGEIDLYVGGQQPNQTVSASSNVLTVTISVLKSGVRWKKFKKVPRTPC
;
A
#
# COMPACT_ATOMS: atom_id res chain seq x y z
N MET A 1 -29.51 -50.01 -38.07
CA MET A 1 -28.28 -50.84 -38.10
C MET A 1 -27.84 -50.92 -39.55
N PHE A 2 -26.72 -50.25 -39.93
CA PHE A 2 -26.09 -50.26 -41.28
C PHE A 2 -26.98 -49.72 -42.44
N LEU A 3 -26.51 -48.97 -43.46
CA LEU A 3 -25.17 -48.60 -43.94
C LEU A 3 -25.05 -47.12 -44.39
N VAL A 4 -23.81 -46.65 -44.44
CA VAL A 4 -23.24 -45.50 -45.19
C VAL A 4 -22.29 -46.14 -46.25
N PRO A 5 -21.89 -45.55 -47.41
CA PRO A 5 -22.12 -44.20 -47.99
C PRO A 5 -22.57 -44.15 -49.49
N ILE A 6 -23.03 -42.98 -49.96
CA ILE A 6 -22.46 -42.33 -51.17
C ILE A 6 -22.25 -40.83 -50.84
N PHE A 7 -21.11 -40.29 -51.27
CA PHE A 7 -20.65 -38.93 -50.94
C PHE A 7 -20.66 -38.01 -52.16
N THR A 8 -20.76 -36.70 -51.91
CA THR A 8 -20.40 -35.54 -52.77
C THR A 8 -21.34 -35.02 -53.87
N ARG A 9 -21.27 -33.68 -54.04
CA ARG A 9 -22.01 -32.77 -54.94
C ARG A 9 -23.46 -32.52 -54.48
N LEU A 10 -23.88 -31.33 -54.01
CA LEU A 10 -23.31 -29.97 -54.13
C LEU A 10 -23.49 -29.11 -52.85
N SER A 11 -22.80 -29.46 -51.76
CA SER A 11 -22.71 -28.61 -50.56
C SER A 11 -21.76 -27.41 -50.73
N ILE A 12 -22.09 -26.49 -51.65
CA ILE A 12 -21.33 -25.23 -51.88
C ILE A 12 -22.17 -24.00 -51.55
N SER A 13 -22.54 -23.83 -50.28
CA SER A 13 -23.10 -22.57 -49.75
C SER A 13 -22.42 -22.06 -48.47
N LEU A 14 -21.63 -22.90 -47.78
CA LEU A 14 -20.99 -22.55 -46.51
C LEU A 14 -19.58 -21.98 -46.67
N GLU A 15 -18.72 -22.50 -47.56
CA GLU A 15 -17.36 -21.95 -47.73
C GLU A 15 -17.34 -20.54 -48.34
N THR A 16 -18.22 -20.25 -49.30
CA THR A 16 -18.39 -18.91 -49.88
C THR A 16 -18.85 -17.90 -48.83
N SER A 17 -19.79 -18.27 -47.96
CA SER A 17 -20.23 -17.45 -46.83
C SER A 17 -19.09 -17.18 -45.84
N VAL A 18 -18.32 -18.22 -45.48
CA VAL A 18 -17.20 -18.12 -44.52
C VAL A 18 -16.05 -17.24 -45.05
N HIS A 19 -15.65 -17.38 -46.31
CA HIS A 19 -14.60 -16.53 -46.89
C HIS A 19 -15.06 -15.08 -47.12
N ILE A 20 -16.31 -14.85 -47.53
CA ILE A 20 -16.84 -13.49 -47.76
C ILE A 20 -17.04 -12.75 -46.43
N LYS A 21 -17.55 -13.42 -45.38
CA LYS A 21 -17.59 -12.85 -44.02
C LYS A 21 -16.19 -12.53 -43.48
N ARG A 22 -15.16 -13.33 -43.82
CA ARG A 22 -13.75 -13.03 -43.50
C ARG A 22 -13.29 -11.72 -44.14
N CYS A 23 -13.51 -11.49 -45.44
CA CYS A 23 -13.09 -10.24 -46.09
C CYS A 23 -13.81 -9.00 -45.53
N ILE A 24 -15.11 -9.10 -45.23
CA ILE A 24 -15.87 -7.97 -44.65
C ILE A 24 -15.41 -7.67 -43.22
N SER A 25 -15.10 -8.68 -42.40
CA SER A 25 -14.62 -8.45 -41.03
C SER A 25 -13.21 -7.82 -40.98
N VAL A 26 -12.35 -8.11 -41.96
CA VAL A 26 -11.01 -7.51 -42.11
C VAL A 26 -11.07 -6.00 -42.38
N ALA A 27 -12.08 -5.49 -43.09
CA ALA A 27 -12.27 -4.05 -43.29
C ALA A 27 -12.63 -3.29 -41.99
N GLY A 28 -13.23 -3.99 -41.03
CA GLY A 28 -13.61 -3.47 -39.71
C GLY A 28 -12.50 -3.49 -38.66
N ARG A 29 -11.66 -4.53 -38.62
CA ARG A 29 -10.67 -4.77 -37.54
C ARG A 29 -9.22 -4.64 -38.01
N THR A 30 -8.59 -3.48 -37.78
CA THR A 30 -7.22 -3.13 -38.20
C THR A 30 -6.04 -3.88 -37.50
N GLN A 31 -6.23 -5.10 -37.01
CA GLN A 31 -5.17 -5.87 -36.33
C GLN A 31 -4.93 -7.29 -36.83
N PHE A 32 -5.86 -7.91 -37.58
CA PHE A 32 -5.74 -9.30 -38.05
C PHE A 32 -5.55 -9.41 -39.58
N ALA A 33 -4.43 -8.88 -40.10
CA ALA A 33 -3.86 -9.23 -41.42
C ALA A 33 -2.50 -8.52 -41.68
N LYS A 34 -1.48 -8.76 -40.85
CA LYS A 34 -0.13 -8.20 -41.09
C LYS A 34 0.84 -9.12 -41.85
N LYS A 35 0.53 -10.41 -42.02
CA LYS A 35 1.48 -11.39 -42.60
C LYS A 35 1.25 -11.80 -44.06
N ASN A 36 0.01 -11.74 -44.59
CA ASN A 36 -0.33 -12.37 -45.89
C ASN A 36 -1.02 -11.41 -46.89
N LEU A 37 -0.59 -10.15 -46.98
CA LEU A 37 -0.99 -9.24 -48.07
C LEU A 37 0.16 -9.15 -49.08
N PRO A 38 -0.06 -9.28 -50.41
CA PRO A 38 1.01 -9.34 -51.41
C PRO A 38 1.62 -7.98 -51.75
N PHE A 39 1.49 -6.98 -50.86
CA PHE A 39 2.01 -5.63 -51.04
C PHE A 39 2.54 -5.08 -49.71
N VAL A 40 3.82 -4.70 -49.71
CA VAL A 40 4.49 -4.10 -48.55
C VAL A 40 4.31 -2.58 -48.62
N TYR A 41 3.77 -1.98 -47.56
CA TYR A 41 3.76 -0.53 -47.41
C TYR A 41 5.10 -0.09 -46.82
N GLU A 42 6.00 0.42 -47.66
CA GLU A 42 7.17 1.15 -47.20
C GLU A 42 6.74 2.53 -46.70
N PRO A 43 6.95 2.86 -45.41
CA PRO A 43 6.67 4.19 -44.91
C PRO A 43 7.70 5.17 -45.48
N PRO A 44 7.30 6.38 -45.94
CA PRO A 44 8.27 7.42 -46.23
C PRO A 44 9.09 7.70 -44.97
N GLU A 45 10.40 7.82 -45.14
CA GLU A 45 11.36 7.95 -44.05
C GLU A 45 10.96 9.10 -43.13
N LYS A 46 10.57 8.78 -41.89
CA LYS A 46 10.16 9.77 -40.89
C LYS A 46 11.37 10.47 -40.31
N LYS A 47 11.98 11.37 -41.10
CA LYS A 47 12.75 12.47 -40.53
C LYS A 47 11.84 13.23 -39.59
N LEU A 48 12.18 13.20 -38.31
CA LEU A 48 11.48 13.94 -37.25
C LEU A 48 11.76 15.44 -37.47
N GLN A 49 11.00 16.07 -38.37
CA GLN A 49 10.89 17.53 -38.38
C GLN A 49 10.14 17.92 -37.10
N ILE A 50 10.92 18.21 -36.06
CA ILE A 50 10.42 18.65 -34.75
C ILE A 50 9.73 20.00 -34.94
N PHE A 51 8.41 19.95 -35.02
CA PHE A 51 7.47 21.08 -34.95
C PHE A 51 7.85 22.30 -35.80
N ASN A 52 7.66 22.21 -37.12
CA ASN A 52 7.74 23.37 -38.03
C ASN A 52 6.54 24.32 -37.82
N SER A 53 6.50 24.98 -36.67
CA SER A 53 5.50 26.01 -36.31
C SER A 53 5.77 27.35 -36.99
N GLY A 54 7.00 27.56 -37.47
CA GLY A 54 7.50 28.80 -38.06
C GLY A 54 8.14 29.76 -37.04
N ASP A 55 8.10 29.48 -35.73
CA ASP A 55 8.68 30.37 -34.72
C ASP A 55 10.21 30.47 -34.83
N THR A 56 10.75 31.69 -34.91
CA THR A 56 12.20 31.95 -35.03
C THR A 56 12.85 32.54 -33.77
N LYS A 57 12.03 32.93 -32.77
CA LYS A 57 12.47 33.48 -31.48
C LYS A 57 11.91 32.64 -30.35
N GLU A 58 12.72 32.29 -29.34
CA GLU A 58 12.21 31.62 -28.13
C GLU A 58 11.35 32.56 -27.24
N LEU A 59 10.83 32.04 -26.14
CA LEU A 59 10.22 32.87 -25.08
C LEU A 59 11.33 33.42 -24.18
N THR A 60 11.41 34.75 -24.08
CA THR A 60 12.27 35.45 -23.12
C THR A 60 12.05 34.90 -21.70
N PRO A 61 13.10 34.48 -20.97
CA PRO A 61 12.96 34.06 -19.57
C PRO A 61 12.29 35.15 -18.72
N LEU A 62 11.43 34.74 -17.78
CA LEU A 62 10.82 35.62 -16.80
C LEU A 62 11.53 35.45 -15.45
N ASP A 63 11.74 36.57 -14.75
CA ASP A 63 12.27 36.58 -13.38
C ASP A 63 11.29 35.85 -12.42
N PRO A 64 11.73 34.79 -11.71
CA PRO A 64 10.89 34.09 -10.73
C PRO A 64 10.41 34.95 -9.56
N THR A 65 11.06 36.08 -9.27
CA THR A 65 10.70 37.03 -8.20
C THR A 65 9.61 38.02 -8.61
N ARG A 66 9.32 38.15 -9.91
CA ARG A 66 8.26 39.03 -10.43
C ARG A 66 6.88 38.58 -9.91
N PRO A 67 6.03 39.49 -9.40
CA PRO A 67 4.65 39.18 -9.02
C PRO A 67 3.82 38.63 -10.20
N ILE A 68 2.83 37.77 -9.90
CA ILE A 68 1.81 37.42 -10.91
C ILE A 68 0.91 38.63 -11.20
N LEU A 69 0.38 38.73 -12.44
CA LEU A 69 -0.35 39.92 -12.92
C LEU A 69 -1.45 40.42 -11.96
N LYS A 70 -2.20 39.51 -11.33
CA LYS A 70 -3.28 39.84 -10.39
C LYS A 70 -2.81 40.64 -9.16
N TYR A 71 -1.53 40.51 -8.79
CA TYR A 71 -0.96 41.10 -7.58
C TYR A 71 0.19 42.07 -7.87
N ALA A 72 0.45 42.41 -9.14
CA ALA A 72 1.56 43.28 -9.51
C ALA A 72 1.40 44.69 -8.90
N GLU A 73 0.27 45.35 -9.17
CA GLU A 73 -0.06 46.69 -8.63
C GLU A 73 -0.13 46.65 -7.09
N LEU A 74 -0.82 45.64 -6.54
CA LEU A 74 -1.00 45.46 -5.09
C LEU A 74 0.32 45.29 -4.29
N VAL A 75 1.33 44.66 -4.90
CA VAL A 75 2.63 44.42 -4.26
C VAL A 75 3.45 45.70 -4.12
N ASP A 76 3.32 46.60 -5.09
CA ASP A 76 4.07 47.85 -5.13
C ASP A 76 3.36 48.95 -4.32
N GLU A 77 2.02 48.95 -4.26
CA GLU A 77 1.24 49.86 -3.40
C GLU A 77 1.35 49.56 -1.90
N LEU A 78 1.38 48.28 -1.49
CA LEU A 78 1.28 47.89 -0.07
C LEU A 78 2.63 47.67 0.64
N ASN A 79 3.76 47.89 -0.04
CA ASN A 79 5.13 47.71 0.49
C ASN A 79 5.34 46.42 1.31
N VAL A 80 4.83 45.30 0.80
CA VAL A 80 4.71 44.03 1.54
C VAL A 80 6.07 43.39 1.84
N SER A 81 6.13 42.65 2.96
CA SER A 81 7.37 42.02 3.43
C SER A 81 7.97 41.04 2.39
N PRO A 82 9.30 40.80 2.39
CA PRO A 82 9.96 39.96 1.38
C PRO A 82 9.38 38.53 1.26
N GLY A 83 8.92 37.95 2.38
CA GLY A 83 8.24 36.64 2.38
C GLY A 83 6.89 36.66 1.67
N VAL A 84 6.09 37.71 1.87
CA VAL A 84 4.79 37.88 1.17
C VAL A 84 5.01 38.17 -0.31
N ARG A 85 5.99 39.03 -0.65
CA ARG A 85 6.39 39.32 -2.04
C ARG A 85 6.77 38.04 -2.80
N ARG A 86 7.46 37.12 -2.13
CA ARG A 86 7.81 35.79 -2.65
C ARG A 86 6.58 34.89 -2.87
N LEU A 87 5.62 34.83 -1.93
CA LEU A 87 4.42 33.99 -2.06
C LEU A 87 3.51 34.37 -3.25
N VAL A 88 3.54 35.63 -3.70
CA VAL A 88 2.78 36.10 -4.87
C VAL A 88 3.62 36.18 -6.15
N SER A 89 4.87 35.69 -6.12
CA SER A 89 5.78 35.72 -7.26
C SER A 89 5.59 34.54 -8.22
N LEU A 90 6.13 34.67 -9.43
CA LEU A 90 6.06 33.62 -10.45
C LEU A 90 6.65 32.29 -10.00
N GLY A 91 7.72 32.31 -9.20
CA GLY A 91 8.37 31.12 -8.64
C GLY A 91 7.47 30.27 -7.74
N PHE A 92 6.45 30.88 -7.13
CA PHE A 92 5.46 30.22 -6.25
C PHE A 92 4.09 30.06 -6.95
N SER A 93 4.00 30.45 -8.22
CA SER A 93 2.78 30.40 -9.01
C SER A 93 2.61 29.08 -9.77
N ARG A 94 1.36 28.73 -10.12
CA ARG A 94 1.11 27.63 -11.05
C ARG A 94 1.71 27.98 -12.43
N PRO A 95 2.32 27.05 -13.18
CA PRO A 95 2.97 27.34 -14.48
C PRO A 95 2.05 28.00 -15.54
N LYS A 96 0.73 27.92 -15.35
CA LYS A 96 -0.28 28.62 -16.16
C LYS A 96 -0.21 30.15 -16.01
N GLU A 97 0.24 30.68 -14.86
CA GLU A 97 0.42 32.12 -14.63
C GLU A 97 1.68 32.64 -15.34
N THR A 98 2.76 31.86 -15.37
CA THR A 98 3.94 32.14 -16.24
C THR A 98 3.54 32.24 -17.71
N LEU A 99 2.71 31.30 -18.19
CA LEU A 99 2.16 31.33 -19.54
C LEU A 99 1.22 32.53 -19.78
N ARG A 100 0.45 32.97 -18.78
CA ARG A 100 -0.37 34.20 -18.86
C ARG A 100 0.49 35.45 -19.04
N ILE A 101 1.62 35.56 -18.34
CA ILE A 101 2.56 36.67 -18.55
C ILE A 101 3.19 36.62 -19.94
N HIS A 102 3.67 35.46 -20.40
CA HIS A 102 4.18 35.34 -21.78
C HIS A 102 3.14 35.73 -22.84
N LYS A 103 1.85 35.42 -22.63
CA LYS A 103 0.76 35.90 -23.50
C LYS A 103 0.63 37.41 -23.45
N HIS A 104 0.61 38.00 -22.26
CA HIS A 104 0.51 39.45 -22.09
C HIS A 104 1.67 40.19 -22.74
N GLU A 105 2.92 39.78 -22.50
CA GLU A 105 4.10 40.42 -23.11
C GLU A 105 4.13 40.31 -24.64
N LEU A 106 3.67 39.18 -25.21
CA LEU A 106 3.58 39.01 -26.67
C LEU A 106 2.37 39.74 -27.30
N MET A 107 1.30 39.98 -26.56
CA MET A 107 0.15 40.78 -27.04
C MET A 107 0.43 42.29 -26.91
N LYS A 108 1.17 42.73 -25.89
CA LYS A 108 1.44 44.15 -25.58
C LYS A 108 1.88 45.01 -26.78
N PRO A 109 2.83 44.59 -27.67
CA PRO A 109 3.23 45.39 -28.83
C PRO A 109 2.24 45.34 -30.02
N ILE A 110 1.18 44.53 -29.94
CA ILE A 110 0.33 44.16 -31.10
C ILE A 110 -1.15 44.50 -30.89
N GLN A 111 -1.63 44.44 -29.65
CA GLN A 111 -3.00 44.72 -29.26
C GLN A 111 -3.35 46.20 -29.48
N LYS A 112 -4.55 46.51 -30.00
CA LYS A 112 -4.98 47.91 -30.18
C LYS A 112 -5.31 48.62 -28.86
N HIS A 113 -5.67 47.85 -27.85
CA HIS A 113 -6.09 48.30 -26.53
C HIS A 113 -5.75 47.20 -25.52
N ILE A 114 -5.61 47.53 -24.23
CA ILE A 114 -5.27 46.53 -23.19
C ILE A 114 -6.32 45.41 -23.03
N LEU A 115 -7.56 45.66 -23.47
CA LEU A 115 -8.66 44.68 -23.49
C LEU A 115 -8.84 43.97 -24.85
N ASP A 116 -8.04 44.30 -25.87
CA ASP A 116 -8.11 43.66 -27.19
C ASP A 116 -7.51 42.25 -27.17
N THR A 117 -8.32 41.30 -26.73
CA THR A 117 -8.02 39.85 -26.76
C THR A 117 -8.64 39.14 -27.97
N GLY A 118 -9.52 39.82 -28.71
CA GLY A 118 -10.36 39.26 -29.76
C GLY A 118 -9.86 39.48 -31.18
N SER A 119 -9.00 40.47 -31.42
CA SER A 119 -8.45 40.75 -32.75
C SER A 119 -7.64 39.56 -33.30
N TYR A 120 -7.48 39.48 -34.62
CA TYR A 120 -6.70 38.39 -35.23
C TYR A 120 -5.24 38.45 -34.76
N GLU A 121 -4.74 39.66 -34.59
CA GLU A 121 -3.39 39.98 -34.19
C GLU A 121 -3.12 39.52 -32.74
N SER A 122 -4.01 39.87 -31.79
CA SER A 122 -3.94 39.37 -30.40
C SER A 122 -4.13 37.86 -30.30
N GLN A 123 -5.03 37.26 -31.09
CA GLN A 123 -5.18 35.80 -31.14
C GLN A 123 -3.92 35.08 -31.66
N ILE A 124 -3.23 35.66 -32.66
CA ILE A 124 -1.96 35.12 -33.17
C ILE A 124 -0.87 35.21 -32.09
N ALA A 125 -0.76 36.34 -31.38
CA ALA A 125 0.19 36.52 -30.28
C ALA A 125 -0.06 35.53 -29.12
N ALA A 126 -1.32 35.38 -28.68
CA ALA A 126 -1.68 34.46 -27.61
C ALA A 126 -1.40 32.98 -27.96
N LEU A 127 -1.71 32.56 -29.20
CA LEU A 127 -1.40 31.22 -29.69
C LEU A 127 0.11 31.00 -29.86
N THR A 128 0.87 32.05 -30.18
CA THR A 128 2.33 32.00 -30.29
C THR A 128 2.97 31.70 -28.94
N ALA A 129 2.45 32.27 -27.84
CA ALA A 129 2.88 31.89 -26.49
C ALA A 129 2.60 30.41 -26.18
N ASP A 130 1.39 29.92 -26.48
CA ASP A 130 1.01 28.50 -26.25
C ASP A 130 1.92 27.53 -27.02
N ILE A 131 2.20 27.83 -28.28
CA ILE A 131 3.03 27.00 -29.17
C ILE A 131 4.46 26.90 -28.64
N LYS A 132 5.12 28.05 -28.37
CA LYS A 132 6.49 28.09 -27.85
C LYS A 132 6.59 27.43 -26.46
N TRP A 133 5.59 27.61 -25.60
CA TRP A 133 5.52 26.96 -24.29
C TRP A 133 5.44 25.43 -24.39
N TRP A 134 4.58 24.89 -25.26
CA TRP A 134 4.47 23.44 -25.43
C TRP A 134 5.66 22.83 -26.19
N GLN A 135 6.30 23.56 -27.11
CA GLN A 135 7.58 23.15 -27.68
C GLN A 135 8.64 22.97 -26.58
N LYS A 136 8.86 23.99 -25.74
CA LYS A 136 9.80 23.94 -24.61
C LYS A 136 9.50 22.82 -23.61
N TYR A 137 8.22 22.59 -23.30
CA TYR A 137 7.81 21.48 -22.44
C TYR A 137 8.16 20.12 -23.04
N LEU A 138 7.95 19.91 -24.34
CA LEU A 138 8.24 18.65 -25.03
C LEU A 138 9.74 18.41 -25.20
N THR A 139 10.55 19.43 -25.44
CA THR A 139 12.03 19.30 -25.56
C THR A 139 12.69 19.01 -24.21
N ASN A 140 12.14 19.49 -23.11
CA ASN A 140 12.62 19.21 -21.74
C ASN A 140 12.20 17.80 -21.26
N GLY A 141 12.63 16.75 -21.96
CA GLY A 141 12.49 15.34 -21.56
C GLY A 141 11.11 14.69 -21.77
N ASN A 142 10.07 15.46 -22.11
CA ASN A 142 8.68 14.96 -22.18
C ASN A 142 8.20 14.59 -23.60
N LEU A 143 9.13 14.27 -24.52
CA LEU A 143 8.90 14.03 -25.96
C LEU A 143 7.77 13.03 -26.29
N GLN A 144 7.47 12.08 -25.38
CA GLN A 144 6.44 11.06 -25.58
C GLN A 144 5.03 11.48 -25.14
N ASN A 145 4.82 12.68 -24.57
CA ASN A 145 3.51 13.11 -24.09
C ASN A 145 2.53 13.37 -25.26
N SER A 146 1.66 12.40 -25.52
CA SER A 146 0.71 12.41 -26.65
C SER A 146 -0.34 13.52 -26.55
N ARG A 147 -0.82 13.85 -25.34
CA ARG A 147 -1.82 14.90 -25.13
C ARG A 147 -1.27 16.28 -25.49
N VAL A 148 -0.08 16.63 -25.00
CA VAL A 148 0.56 17.93 -25.29
C VAL A 148 0.89 18.06 -26.78
N ARG A 149 1.30 16.98 -27.45
CA ARG A 149 1.54 16.97 -28.90
C ARG A 149 0.26 17.24 -29.72
N VAL A 150 -0.89 16.73 -29.29
CA VAL A 150 -2.19 17.04 -29.92
C VAL A 150 -2.56 18.51 -29.71
N SER A 151 -2.41 19.03 -28.50
CA SER A 151 -2.65 20.46 -28.20
C SER A 151 -1.75 21.40 -29.01
N LEU A 152 -0.46 21.09 -29.10
CA LEU A 152 0.52 21.85 -29.89
C LEU A 152 0.14 21.90 -31.37
N ASN A 153 -0.15 20.75 -31.99
CA ASN A 153 -0.59 20.72 -33.38
C ASN A 153 -1.89 21.51 -33.59
N ALA A 154 -2.85 21.40 -32.68
CA ALA A 154 -4.11 22.14 -32.76
C ALA A 154 -3.92 23.67 -32.67
N ALA A 155 -2.98 24.16 -31.86
CA ALA A 155 -2.66 25.58 -31.80
C ALA A 155 -1.88 26.06 -33.03
N ILE A 156 -0.93 25.28 -33.57
CA ILE A 156 -0.24 25.59 -34.83
C ILE A 156 -1.26 25.72 -35.97
N ASP A 157 -2.16 24.75 -36.12
CA ASP A 157 -3.23 24.77 -37.13
C ASP A 157 -4.17 25.97 -36.96
N ARG A 158 -4.55 26.30 -35.72
CA ARG A 158 -5.41 27.45 -35.42
C ARG A 158 -4.70 28.76 -35.75
N ARG A 159 -3.43 28.92 -35.35
CA ARG A 159 -2.62 30.11 -35.66
C ARG A 159 -2.45 30.28 -37.16
N PHE A 160 -2.16 29.19 -37.89
CA PHE A 160 -2.04 29.21 -39.35
C PHE A 160 -3.33 29.65 -40.04
N LYS A 161 -4.50 29.14 -39.60
CA LYS A 161 -5.80 29.56 -40.14
C LYS A 161 -6.08 31.05 -39.90
N ILE A 162 -5.69 31.60 -38.75
CA ILE A 162 -5.88 33.03 -38.44
C ILE A 162 -4.87 33.88 -39.24
N LEU A 163 -3.60 33.47 -39.34
CA LEU A 163 -2.60 34.12 -40.21
C LEU A 163 -3.04 34.17 -41.67
N LYS A 164 -3.61 33.07 -42.21
CA LYS A 164 -4.19 33.05 -43.56
C LYS A 164 -5.34 34.05 -43.70
N LYS A 165 -6.24 34.13 -42.71
CA LYS A 165 -7.36 35.11 -42.71
C LYS A 165 -6.86 36.55 -42.64
N LEU A 166 -5.88 36.84 -41.78
CA LEU A 166 -5.28 38.17 -41.67
C LEU A 166 -4.61 38.56 -43.00
N ARG A 167 -3.78 37.68 -43.58
CA ARG A 167 -3.12 37.90 -44.87
C ARG A 167 -4.08 38.21 -46.03
N MET A 168 -5.25 37.58 -46.05
CA MET A 168 -6.29 37.82 -47.07
C MET A 168 -7.09 39.10 -46.84
N LYS A 169 -7.15 39.61 -45.59
CA LYS A 169 -7.95 40.79 -45.22
C LYS A 169 -7.11 42.07 -45.19
N ASP A 170 -5.88 41.99 -44.68
CA ASP A 170 -4.96 43.09 -44.47
C ASP A 170 -3.52 42.55 -44.54
N TYR A 171 -2.92 42.66 -45.74
CA TYR A 171 -1.61 42.11 -46.02
C TYR A 171 -0.48 42.82 -45.26
N LYS A 172 -0.52 44.16 -45.19
CA LYS A 172 0.47 44.97 -44.47
C LYS A 172 0.48 44.63 -42.97
N ARG A 173 -0.71 44.46 -42.38
CA ARG A 173 -0.84 44.11 -40.96
C ARG A 173 -0.48 42.66 -40.69
N PHE A 174 -0.68 41.75 -41.65
CA PHE A 174 -0.12 40.41 -41.60
C PHE A 174 1.41 40.42 -41.54
N GLU A 175 2.09 41.18 -42.43
CA GLU A 175 3.56 41.28 -42.45
C GLU A 175 4.12 41.82 -41.13
N TRP A 176 3.54 42.92 -40.63
CA TRP A 176 3.91 43.48 -39.33
C TRP A 176 3.75 42.49 -38.16
N VAL A 177 2.67 41.70 -38.11
CA VAL A 177 2.45 40.70 -37.05
C VAL A 177 3.47 39.55 -37.12
N ILE A 178 3.79 39.05 -38.31
CA ILE A 178 4.76 37.95 -38.44
C ILE A 178 6.19 38.40 -38.13
N GLU A 179 6.55 39.63 -38.47
CA GLU A 179 7.84 40.22 -38.12
C GLU A 179 7.96 40.44 -36.60
N THR A 180 6.96 41.11 -36.00
CA THR A 180 6.95 41.44 -34.56
C THR A 180 7.04 40.19 -33.68
N LEU A 181 6.31 39.12 -34.02
CA LEU A 181 6.32 37.86 -33.25
C LEU A 181 7.47 36.89 -33.60
N GLY A 182 8.19 37.13 -34.70
CA GLY A 182 9.19 36.22 -35.25
C GLY A 182 8.57 34.91 -35.76
N ILE A 183 7.70 34.99 -36.76
CA ILE A 183 7.00 33.85 -37.36
C ILE A 183 7.31 33.75 -38.86
N LYS A 184 8.04 32.71 -39.26
CA LYS A 184 8.28 32.34 -40.66
C LYS A 184 7.07 31.63 -41.26
N TYR A 185 6.14 32.40 -41.84
CA TYR A 185 4.98 31.86 -42.55
C TYR A 185 5.40 31.20 -43.88
N ARG A 186 4.88 29.99 -44.16
CA ARG A 186 4.96 29.33 -45.48
C ARG A 186 3.55 29.04 -45.97
N GLN A 187 3.23 29.46 -47.19
CA GLN A 187 1.94 29.16 -47.80
C GLN A 187 1.85 27.66 -48.16
N ALA A 188 0.79 27.00 -47.70
CA ALA A 188 0.47 25.64 -48.13
C ALA A 188 0.00 25.63 -49.60
N PRO A 189 0.34 24.59 -50.39
CA PRO A 189 -0.15 24.46 -51.77
C PRO A 189 -1.67 24.42 -51.82
N MET A 190 -2.24 24.90 -52.93
CA MET A 190 -3.67 25.25 -53.02
C MET A 190 -4.62 24.04 -52.94
N PHE A 191 -4.09 22.83 -53.16
CA PHE A 191 -4.85 21.57 -53.10
C PHE A 191 -4.20 20.60 -52.12
N PHE A 192 -5.02 20.01 -51.24
CA PHE A 192 -4.63 18.95 -50.31
C PHE A 192 -5.54 17.74 -50.52
N HIS A 193 -4.97 16.60 -50.89
CA HIS A 193 -5.68 15.31 -50.88
C HIS A 193 -5.29 14.53 -49.62
N TRP A 194 -6.26 14.21 -48.77
CA TRP A 194 -6.04 13.55 -47.48
C TRP A 194 -5.91 12.01 -47.63
N ALA A 195 -4.74 11.56 -48.07
CA ALA A 195 -4.39 10.13 -48.07
C ALA A 195 -3.96 9.67 -46.66
N THR A 196 -4.90 9.17 -45.85
CA THR A 196 -4.53 8.51 -44.57
C THR A 196 -4.04 7.09 -44.83
N ARG A 197 -3.02 6.61 -44.09
CA ARG A 197 -2.51 5.21 -44.21
C ARG A 197 -3.63 4.16 -44.14
N LYS A 198 -4.65 4.39 -43.30
CA LYS A 198 -5.82 3.52 -43.15
C LYS A 198 -6.80 3.65 -44.33
N GLY A 199 -6.91 4.84 -44.93
CA GLY A 199 -7.64 5.08 -46.18
C GLY A 199 -6.97 4.40 -47.38
N THR A 200 -5.67 4.61 -47.60
CA THR A 200 -4.92 3.98 -48.70
C THR A 200 -4.95 2.45 -48.62
N LEU A 201 -4.71 1.86 -47.43
CA LEU A 201 -4.89 0.41 -47.26
C LEU A 201 -6.34 -0.03 -47.55
N ARG A 202 -7.36 0.69 -47.05
CA ARG A 202 -8.76 0.34 -47.32
C ARG A 202 -9.10 0.39 -48.81
N VAL A 203 -8.61 1.37 -49.56
CA VAL A 203 -8.82 1.46 -51.02
C VAL A 203 -8.13 0.31 -51.73
N MET A 204 -6.85 0.04 -51.45
CA MET A 204 -6.12 -1.08 -52.07
C MET A 204 -6.72 -2.45 -51.72
N THR A 205 -7.12 -2.68 -50.46
CA THR A 205 -7.81 -3.90 -50.04
C THR A 205 -9.18 -4.03 -50.69
N ARG A 206 -9.94 -2.93 -50.83
CA ARG A 206 -11.26 -2.93 -51.50
C ARG A 206 -11.11 -3.29 -52.97
N GLU A 207 -10.16 -2.71 -53.69
CA GLU A 207 -9.91 -3.04 -55.10
C GLU A 207 -9.41 -4.48 -55.29
N TYR A 208 -8.50 -4.96 -54.43
CA TYR A 208 -8.05 -6.35 -54.47
C TYR A 208 -9.21 -7.34 -54.21
N CYS A 209 -10.06 -7.07 -53.22
CA CYS A 209 -11.26 -7.87 -52.97
C CYS A 209 -12.29 -7.78 -54.11
N ASN A 210 -12.48 -6.60 -54.72
CA ASN A 210 -13.34 -6.41 -55.89
C ASN A 210 -12.83 -7.18 -57.12
N LYS A 211 -11.51 -7.27 -57.32
CA LYS A 211 -10.88 -8.05 -58.39
C LYS A 211 -11.08 -9.56 -58.16
N MET A 212 -10.81 -10.07 -56.95
CA MET A 212 -11.09 -11.47 -56.63
C MET A 212 -12.58 -11.82 -56.73
N ARG A 213 -13.48 -10.92 -56.32
CA ARG A 213 -14.93 -11.12 -56.42
C ARG A 213 -15.38 -11.22 -57.87
N ARG A 214 -14.89 -10.35 -58.76
CA ARG A 214 -15.15 -10.43 -60.21
C ARG A 214 -14.64 -11.76 -60.78
N ASN A 215 -13.39 -12.12 -60.55
CA ASN A 215 -12.81 -13.37 -61.07
C ASN A 215 -13.56 -14.63 -60.59
N LYS A 216 -13.98 -14.69 -59.32
CA LYS A 216 -14.79 -15.82 -58.83
C LYS A 216 -16.21 -15.83 -59.38
N ILE A 217 -16.87 -14.67 -59.53
CA ILE A 217 -18.21 -14.60 -60.10
C ILE A 217 -18.20 -15.05 -61.57
N GLU A 218 -17.21 -14.64 -62.36
CA GLU A 218 -17.08 -15.11 -63.76
C GLU A 218 -16.83 -16.62 -63.83
N ALA A 219 -15.95 -17.17 -62.99
CA ALA A 219 -15.74 -18.62 -62.92
C ALA A 219 -17.00 -19.40 -62.47
N TYR A 220 -17.79 -18.86 -61.54
CA TYR A 220 -19.06 -19.48 -61.13
C TYR A 220 -20.16 -19.34 -62.18
N LYS A 221 -20.24 -18.22 -62.91
CA LYS A 221 -21.17 -18.05 -64.04
C LYS A 221 -20.86 -19.05 -65.15
N ALA A 222 -19.59 -19.20 -65.51
CA ALA A 222 -19.17 -20.20 -66.50
C ALA A 222 -19.57 -21.62 -66.09
N LYS A 223 -19.41 -21.97 -64.80
CA LYS A 223 -19.79 -23.28 -64.27
C LYS A 223 -21.30 -23.49 -64.16
N LEU A 224 -22.06 -22.48 -63.72
CA LEU A 224 -23.53 -22.55 -63.64
C LEU A 224 -24.18 -22.62 -65.02
N LYS A 225 -23.66 -21.87 -66.01
CA LYS A 225 -24.18 -21.87 -67.38
C LYS A 225 -24.05 -23.23 -68.06
N GLY A 226 -23.03 -24.03 -67.69
CA GLY A 226 -22.87 -25.41 -68.15
C GLY A 226 -23.62 -26.46 -67.32
N MET A 227 -24.41 -26.06 -66.31
CA MET A 227 -25.27 -26.96 -65.51
C MET A 227 -26.75 -26.56 -65.56
N GLN A 228 -27.07 -25.46 -66.25
CA GLN A 228 -28.41 -24.89 -66.29
C GLN A 228 -29.34 -25.72 -67.19
N ASP A 229 -28.82 -26.27 -68.28
CA ASP A 229 -29.59 -27.09 -69.22
C ASP A 229 -29.99 -28.44 -68.61
N ASP A 230 -29.08 -29.10 -67.88
CA ASP A 230 -29.35 -30.33 -67.13
C ASP A 230 -30.43 -30.12 -66.04
N PHE A 231 -30.28 -29.06 -65.24
CA PHE A 231 -31.22 -28.74 -64.15
C PHE A 231 -32.61 -28.35 -64.65
N LEU A 232 -32.72 -27.69 -65.80
CA LEU A 232 -34.02 -27.37 -66.40
C LEU A 232 -34.75 -28.65 -66.83
N LYS A 233 -34.02 -29.62 -67.38
CA LYS A 233 -34.56 -30.93 -67.80
C LYS A 233 -35.06 -31.75 -66.62
N GLU A 234 -34.24 -31.91 -65.59
CA GLU A 234 -34.58 -32.60 -64.33
C GLU A 234 -35.79 -31.95 -63.62
N LYS A 235 -35.87 -30.61 -63.66
CA LYS A 235 -37.00 -29.86 -63.11
C LYS A 235 -38.31 -30.07 -63.87
N GLU A 236 -38.27 -30.18 -65.20
CA GLU A 236 -39.47 -30.40 -66.03
C GLU A 236 -40.03 -31.82 -65.76
N GLU A 237 -39.16 -32.83 -65.78
CA GLU A 237 -39.48 -34.23 -65.42
C GLU A 237 -40.06 -34.34 -63.99
N THR A 238 -39.46 -33.64 -63.02
CA THR A 238 -39.95 -33.63 -61.63
C THR A 238 -41.30 -32.92 -61.48
N LEU A 239 -41.58 -31.87 -62.23
CA LEU A 239 -42.85 -31.14 -62.16
C LEU A 239 -44.02 -31.92 -62.78
N ASP A 240 -43.77 -32.67 -63.86
CA ASP A 240 -44.76 -33.58 -64.43
C ASP A 240 -45.02 -34.80 -63.54
N TRP A 241 -43.98 -35.34 -62.87
CA TRP A 241 -44.15 -36.36 -61.83
C TRP A 241 -45.02 -35.85 -60.67
N ILE A 242 -44.71 -34.68 -60.11
CA ILE A 242 -45.49 -34.07 -59.00
C ILE A 242 -46.95 -33.79 -59.41
N LYS A 243 -47.20 -33.38 -60.66
CA LYS A 243 -48.58 -33.20 -61.16
C LYS A 243 -49.35 -34.51 -61.20
N LYS A 244 -48.76 -35.58 -61.75
CA LYS A 244 -49.38 -36.91 -61.78
C LYS A 244 -49.71 -37.41 -60.38
N GLU A 245 -48.74 -37.32 -59.46
CA GLU A 245 -48.93 -37.83 -58.10
C GLU A 245 -49.98 -37.01 -57.33
N LYS A 246 -50.11 -35.70 -57.62
CA LYS A 246 -51.16 -34.84 -57.05
C LYS A 246 -52.57 -35.17 -57.59
N GLU A 247 -52.68 -35.55 -58.86
CA GLU A 247 -53.95 -36.01 -59.46
C GLU A 247 -54.35 -37.40 -58.93
N GLU A 248 -53.39 -38.33 -58.77
CA GLU A 248 -53.65 -39.68 -58.23
C GLU A 248 -54.02 -39.68 -56.74
N LEU A 249 -53.51 -38.72 -55.94
CA LEU A 249 -53.76 -38.63 -54.50
C LEU A 249 -54.95 -37.73 -54.10
N GLY A 250 -55.59 -37.04 -55.05
CA GLY A 250 -56.84 -36.31 -54.82
C GLY A 250 -56.77 -35.08 -53.88
N ILE A 251 -55.57 -34.56 -53.62
CA ILE A 251 -55.32 -33.51 -52.62
C ILE A 251 -55.75 -32.12 -53.16
N LYS A 252 -56.68 -31.45 -52.46
CA LYS A 252 -57.05 -30.04 -52.71
C LYS A 252 -56.27 -29.11 -51.77
N ASP A 253 -55.95 -27.91 -52.26
CA ASP A 253 -54.94 -27.03 -51.67
C ASP A 253 -55.32 -26.29 -50.36
N GLU A 254 -56.46 -26.60 -49.72
CA GLU A 254 -57.02 -25.80 -48.61
C GLU A 254 -56.77 -26.40 -47.19
N ASP A 255 -56.31 -27.64 -47.06
CA ASP A 255 -56.22 -28.34 -45.75
C ASP A 255 -54.91 -28.11 -44.96
N ILE A 256 -53.96 -27.30 -45.45
CA ILE A 256 -52.59 -27.25 -44.92
C ILE A 256 -52.39 -26.23 -43.76
N GLU A 257 -53.37 -25.36 -43.45
CA GLU A 257 -53.16 -24.19 -42.57
C GLU A 257 -53.68 -24.30 -41.11
N LYS A 258 -53.89 -25.51 -40.57
CA LYS A 258 -54.65 -25.69 -39.30
C LYS A 258 -53.98 -26.41 -38.13
N ASP A 259 -52.66 -26.62 -38.12
CA ASP A 259 -51.97 -27.31 -37.01
C ASP A 259 -50.72 -26.58 -36.47
N ASN A 260 -50.94 -25.49 -35.73
CA ASN A 260 -49.85 -24.77 -35.06
C ASN A 260 -50.30 -24.03 -33.78
N ARG A 261 -50.97 -24.71 -32.83
CA ARG A 261 -51.29 -24.10 -31.51
C ARG A 261 -51.69 -25.07 -30.36
N ALA A 262 -50.79 -25.92 -29.86
CA ALA A 262 -50.93 -26.50 -28.50
C ALA A 262 -49.62 -27.09 -27.92
N ASN A 263 -49.12 -26.55 -26.79
CA ASN A 263 -48.91 -27.30 -25.52
C ASN A 263 -48.16 -26.50 -24.43
N LYS A 264 -48.70 -26.54 -23.20
CA LYS A 264 -48.16 -25.94 -21.96
C LYS A 264 -48.85 -26.59 -20.74
N MET A 265 -48.17 -26.66 -19.57
CA MET A 265 -48.64 -27.19 -18.24
C MET A 265 -48.63 -28.75 -18.08
N LYS A 266 -48.54 -29.41 -16.89
CA LYS A 266 -48.49 -29.03 -15.44
C LYS A 266 -48.04 -30.22 -14.52
N ILE A 267 -48.08 -30.02 -13.18
CA ILE A 267 -47.99 -30.97 -12.00
C ILE A 267 -46.55 -31.38 -11.56
N THR A 268 -46.07 -31.51 -10.29
CA THR A 268 -46.45 -31.11 -8.87
C THR A 268 -46.68 -32.27 -7.83
N PHE A 269 -46.48 -31.98 -6.51
CA PHE A 269 -46.66 -32.81 -5.26
C PHE A 269 -45.52 -33.79 -4.82
N ALA A 270 -45.48 -34.25 -3.55
CA ALA A 270 -44.97 -33.58 -2.32
C ALA A 270 -44.90 -34.54 -1.09
N PHE A 271 -43.95 -34.30 -0.16
CA PHE A 271 -43.82 -34.78 1.25
C PHE A 271 -43.88 -36.28 1.62
N PHE A 272 -42.92 -36.73 2.46
CA PHE A 272 -43.21 -37.16 3.84
C PHE A 272 -41.99 -37.09 4.79
N PHE A 273 -42.25 -36.97 6.09
CA PHE A 273 -41.29 -36.83 7.20
C PHE A 273 -41.05 -38.18 7.91
N MET A 274 -39.86 -38.43 8.48
CA MET A 274 -39.75 -39.14 9.77
C MET A 274 -38.43 -38.85 10.49
N PRO A 275 -38.44 -38.42 11.76
CA PRO A 275 -37.25 -38.29 12.61
C PRO A 275 -37.08 -39.51 13.53
N PHE A 276 -35.85 -39.84 13.93
CA PHE A 276 -35.65 -40.62 15.16
C PHE A 276 -34.40 -40.22 15.94
N PHE A 277 -34.59 -40.08 17.24
CA PHE A 277 -33.55 -39.91 18.27
C PHE A 277 -32.52 -41.05 18.21
N CYS A 278 -31.25 -40.74 18.50
CA CYS A 278 -30.42 -41.69 19.25
C CYS A 278 -29.45 -40.99 20.22
N CYS A 279 -29.43 -41.53 21.43
CA CYS A 279 -28.82 -41.10 22.68
C CYS A 279 -27.44 -40.42 22.63
N PHE A 280 -27.27 -39.45 23.54
CA PHE A 280 -25.96 -39.01 24.02
C PHE A 280 -25.23 -40.15 24.75
N PHE A 281 -24.10 -40.60 24.20
CA PHE A 281 -23.01 -41.19 24.98
C PHE A 281 -21.82 -40.23 24.93
N THR A 282 -21.62 -39.48 26.02
CA THR A 282 -20.44 -38.62 26.18
C THR A 282 -19.27 -39.42 26.76
N ASP A 283 -18.77 -40.38 25.99
CA ASP A 283 -17.40 -40.85 26.22
C ASP A 283 -16.45 -39.68 25.94
N ALA A 284 -15.73 -39.24 26.97
CA ALA A 284 -14.89 -38.07 26.87
C ALA A 284 -13.70 -38.35 25.93
N PHE A 285 -13.81 -37.91 24.68
CA PHE A 285 -12.77 -38.11 23.65
C PHE A 285 -11.36 -37.77 24.20
N PRO A 286 -10.32 -38.57 23.89
CA PRO A 286 -8.96 -38.32 24.39
C PRO A 286 -8.44 -36.91 24.05
N PHE A 287 -8.81 -36.32 22.91
CA PHE A 287 -8.48 -34.92 22.61
C PHE A 287 -9.06 -33.89 23.59
N ARG A 288 -10.02 -34.23 24.45
CA ARG A 288 -10.54 -33.40 25.55
C ARG A 288 -9.86 -33.69 26.90
N ASN A 289 -9.08 -34.77 27.01
CA ASN A 289 -8.36 -35.08 28.24
C ASN A 289 -7.15 -34.14 28.42
N ILE A 290 -7.25 -33.24 29.41
CA ILE A 290 -6.24 -32.23 29.69
C ILE A 290 -4.91 -32.76 30.23
N SER A 291 -4.87 -34.01 30.72
CA SER A 291 -3.65 -34.65 31.23
C SER A 291 -2.75 -35.21 30.12
N LEU A 292 -3.26 -35.34 28.89
CA LEU A 292 -2.48 -35.81 27.74
C LEU A 292 -1.61 -34.68 27.15
N PRO A 293 -0.37 -34.98 26.73
CA PRO A 293 0.45 -34.07 25.92
C PRO A 293 -0.30 -33.56 24.69
N TRP A 294 -0.04 -32.29 24.31
CA TRP A 294 -0.73 -31.65 23.19
C TRP A 294 -0.65 -32.45 21.88
N HIS A 295 0.48 -33.07 21.57
CA HIS A 295 0.63 -33.83 20.33
C HIS A 295 -0.33 -35.04 20.29
N LEU A 296 -0.47 -35.81 21.37
CA LEU A 296 -1.42 -36.92 21.44
C LEU A 296 -2.87 -36.45 21.28
N ARG A 297 -3.22 -35.29 21.88
CA ARG A 297 -4.56 -34.70 21.72
C ARG A 297 -4.83 -34.28 20.27
N VAL A 298 -3.85 -33.68 19.60
CA VAL A 298 -3.97 -33.25 18.19
C VAL A 298 -4.07 -34.46 17.26
N GLU A 299 -3.26 -35.50 17.45
CA GLU A 299 -3.35 -36.72 16.63
C GLU A 299 -4.68 -37.47 16.86
N ASP A 300 -5.17 -37.59 18.11
CA ASP A 300 -6.49 -38.17 18.40
C ASP A 300 -7.61 -37.35 17.73
N LEU A 301 -7.58 -36.02 17.82
CA LEU A 301 -8.59 -35.18 17.18
C LEU A 301 -8.56 -35.33 15.65
N VAL A 302 -7.38 -35.21 15.04
CA VAL A 302 -7.23 -35.18 13.58
C VAL A 302 -7.47 -36.56 12.95
N SER A 303 -7.10 -37.65 13.63
CA SER A 303 -7.42 -39.03 13.16
C SER A 303 -8.92 -39.32 13.13
N ARG A 304 -9.73 -38.57 13.88
CA ARG A 304 -11.20 -38.68 13.88
C ARG A 304 -11.88 -37.89 12.78
N LEU A 305 -11.17 -37.02 12.05
CA LEU A 305 -11.75 -36.15 11.01
C LEU A 305 -11.88 -36.87 9.66
N THR A 306 -12.95 -36.58 8.93
CA THR A 306 -13.07 -36.94 7.52
C THR A 306 -12.24 -35.99 6.66
N LEU A 307 -11.85 -36.43 5.46
CA LEU A 307 -11.11 -35.57 4.53
C LEU A 307 -11.88 -34.31 4.15
N GLU A 308 -13.21 -34.39 4.05
CA GLU A 308 -14.08 -33.25 3.74
C GLU A 308 -14.04 -32.20 4.87
N GLU A 309 -14.20 -32.61 6.13
CA GLU A 309 -14.10 -31.71 7.27
C GLU A 309 -12.72 -31.06 7.33
N ILE A 310 -11.65 -31.82 7.11
CA ILE A 310 -10.28 -31.28 7.04
C ILE A 310 -10.18 -30.18 5.99
N VAL A 311 -10.62 -30.44 4.75
CA VAL A 311 -10.60 -29.46 3.64
C VAL A 311 -11.41 -28.19 3.98
N LEU A 312 -12.55 -28.34 4.65
CA LEU A 312 -13.35 -27.20 5.11
C LEU A 312 -12.63 -26.38 6.21
N GLN A 313 -11.96 -27.03 7.17
CA GLN A 313 -11.18 -26.33 8.19
C GLN A 313 -9.92 -25.63 7.62
N LEU A 314 -9.35 -26.15 6.52
CA LEU A 314 -8.24 -25.52 5.80
C LEU A 314 -8.70 -24.34 4.92
N SER A 315 -9.92 -24.37 4.37
CA SER A 315 -10.36 -23.37 3.37
C SER A 315 -11.09 -22.15 3.96
N GLN A 316 -11.70 -22.28 5.14
CA GLN A 316 -12.63 -21.27 5.67
C GLN A 316 -12.03 -20.40 6.80
N GLY A 317 -10.88 -19.78 6.53
CA GLY A 317 -10.27 -18.78 7.42
C GLY A 317 -10.81 -17.34 7.26
N GLY A 318 -11.51 -17.10 6.15
CA GLY A 318 -11.78 -15.79 5.57
C GLY A 318 -12.97 -15.03 6.15
N ARG A 319 -13.38 -14.00 5.40
CA ARG A 319 -14.58 -13.19 5.66
C ARG A 319 -15.72 -13.61 4.73
N SER A 320 -16.94 -13.25 5.12
CA SER A 320 -18.17 -13.40 4.33
C SER A 320 -18.70 -14.83 4.22
N PRO A 321 -19.99 -15.02 3.87
CA PRO A 321 -20.57 -16.36 3.67
C PRO A 321 -19.76 -17.22 2.70
N GLY A 322 -19.29 -18.37 3.18
CA GLY A 322 -18.45 -19.31 2.44
C GLY A 322 -16.96 -18.96 2.33
N GLY A 323 -16.54 -17.81 2.88
CA GLY A 323 -15.12 -17.56 3.22
C GLY A 323 -14.81 -17.90 4.68
N GLY A 324 -15.79 -17.74 5.58
CA GLY A 324 -15.74 -18.16 6.98
C GLY A 324 -17.12 -18.01 7.67
N PRO A 325 -17.27 -18.39 8.96
CA PRO A 325 -16.29 -19.08 9.81
C PRO A 325 -16.02 -20.52 9.34
N ALA A 326 -14.96 -21.15 9.84
CA ALA A 326 -14.76 -22.58 9.65
C ALA A 326 -15.94 -23.36 10.25
N PRO A 327 -16.53 -24.34 9.53
CA PRO A 327 -17.81 -24.93 9.91
C PRO A 327 -17.71 -25.80 11.17
N PRO A 328 -18.84 -26.07 11.85
CA PRO A 328 -18.87 -26.97 12.98
C PRO A 328 -18.59 -28.42 12.56
N ILE A 329 -18.19 -29.25 13.51
CA ILE A 329 -18.10 -30.70 13.37
C ILE A 329 -18.99 -31.30 14.45
N GLU A 330 -20.28 -31.39 14.15
CA GLU A 330 -21.35 -31.68 15.12
C GLU A 330 -21.15 -33.03 15.82
N ARG A 331 -20.78 -34.08 15.07
CA ARG A 331 -20.51 -35.43 15.59
C ARG A 331 -19.34 -35.50 16.59
N LEU A 332 -18.47 -34.49 16.64
CA LEU A 332 -17.38 -34.37 17.63
C LEU A 332 -17.66 -33.27 18.67
N GLY A 333 -18.82 -32.62 18.59
CA GLY A 333 -19.22 -31.50 19.43
C GLY A 333 -18.29 -30.29 19.32
N ILE A 334 -17.90 -29.92 18.09
CA ILE A 334 -17.00 -28.81 17.79
C ILE A 334 -17.78 -27.68 17.12
N SER A 335 -17.75 -26.50 17.71
CA SER A 335 -18.46 -25.29 17.23
C SER A 335 -17.80 -24.67 16.00
N PRO A 336 -18.49 -23.75 15.29
CA PRO A 336 -17.88 -22.97 14.21
C PRO A 336 -16.73 -22.10 14.74
N TRP A 337 -15.66 -21.93 13.97
CA TRP A 337 -14.47 -21.21 14.41
C TRP A 337 -14.14 -20.00 13.53
N VAL A 338 -14.06 -18.82 14.16
CA VAL A 338 -13.72 -17.55 13.51
C VAL A 338 -12.20 -17.34 13.57
N TRP A 339 -11.54 -17.39 12.41
CA TRP A 339 -10.11 -17.15 12.29
C TRP A 339 -9.75 -15.67 12.17
N ASN A 340 -10.57 -14.86 11.51
CA ASN A 340 -10.25 -13.46 11.30
C ASN A 340 -10.52 -12.61 12.54
N THR A 341 -9.52 -11.86 13.01
CA THR A 341 -9.66 -10.74 13.95
C THR A 341 -8.49 -9.79 13.70
N GLU A 342 -8.74 -8.49 13.61
CA GLU A 342 -7.69 -7.48 13.42
C GLU A 342 -7.49 -6.71 14.73
N CYS A 343 -6.22 -6.59 15.15
CA CYS A 343 -5.82 -6.17 16.49
C CYS A 343 -4.67 -5.15 16.47
N LEU A 344 -4.47 -4.43 15.36
CA LEU A 344 -3.24 -3.68 15.10
C LEU A 344 -2.99 -2.55 16.11
N HIS A 345 -4.04 -1.81 16.46
CA HIS A 345 -4.02 -0.75 17.48
C HIS A 345 -5.37 -0.61 18.21
N GLY A 346 -6.03 -1.75 18.42
CA GLY A 346 -7.38 -1.88 18.98
C GLY A 346 -8.17 -2.99 18.28
N VAL A 347 -9.36 -3.32 18.80
CA VAL A 347 -10.21 -4.37 18.20
C VAL A 347 -11.07 -3.79 17.08
N VAL A 348 -10.87 -4.28 15.86
CA VAL A 348 -11.41 -3.66 14.63
C VAL A 348 -12.73 -4.29 14.19
N ARG A 349 -13.63 -3.48 13.62
CA ARG A 349 -14.93 -3.89 13.01
C ARG A 349 -15.91 -4.65 13.89
N ASN A 350 -15.57 -4.94 15.14
CA ASN A 350 -16.37 -5.76 16.05
C ASN A 350 -16.97 -4.92 17.19
N GLY A 351 -17.78 -3.93 16.83
CA GLY A 351 -18.37 -2.96 17.76
C GLY A 351 -17.33 -2.05 18.44
N ARG A 352 -17.68 -1.49 19.59
CA ARG A 352 -16.88 -0.45 20.26
C ARG A 352 -15.63 -1.03 20.95
N ALA A 353 -14.48 -0.36 20.85
CA ALA A 353 -13.20 -0.81 21.41
C ALA A 353 -12.24 0.38 21.65
N THR A 354 -11.20 0.21 22.48
CA THR A 354 -10.21 1.27 22.71
C THR A 354 -9.37 1.53 21.46
N SER A 355 -9.21 2.81 21.11
CA SER A 355 -8.42 3.27 19.96
C SER A 355 -7.07 3.81 20.39
N PHE A 356 -6.02 3.00 20.23
CA PHE A 356 -4.65 3.39 20.55
C PHE A 356 -4.00 4.15 19.38
N PRO A 357 -2.90 4.87 19.64
CA PRO A 357 -2.01 5.32 18.58
C PRO A 357 -1.62 4.19 17.64
N HIS A 358 -1.58 4.50 16.35
CA HIS A 358 -1.28 3.54 15.31
C HIS A 358 0.16 3.00 15.43
N ALA A 359 0.44 1.83 14.85
CA ALA A 359 1.70 1.11 14.97
C ALA A 359 2.96 1.99 14.80
N ILE A 360 2.97 2.90 13.82
CA ILE A 360 4.11 3.81 13.60
C ILE A 360 4.36 4.77 14.79
N GLY A 361 3.28 5.24 15.44
CA GLY A 361 3.37 6.03 16.67
C GLY A 361 3.83 5.20 17.87
N LEU A 362 3.37 3.94 17.99
CA LEU A 362 3.90 3.03 19.00
C LEU A 362 5.41 2.81 18.84
N ALA A 363 5.91 2.68 17.61
CA ALA A 363 7.35 2.59 17.35
C ALA A 363 8.12 3.86 17.74
N ALA A 364 7.54 5.05 17.50
CA ALA A 364 8.13 6.32 17.89
C ALA A 364 8.29 6.49 19.42
N THR A 365 7.60 5.70 20.23
CA THR A 365 7.84 5.64 21.69
C THR A 365 9.21 5.07 22.04
N PHE A 366 9.78 4.18 21.21
CA PHE A 366 10.94 3.33 21.55
C PHE A 366 10.75 2.56 22.88
N ASN A 367 9.52 2.28 23.29
CA ASN A 367 9.19 1.69 24.58
C ASN A 367 8.70 0.23 24.48
N ARG A 368 9.63 -0.71 24.72
CA ARG A 368 9.35 -2.17 24.75
C ARG A 368 8.26 -2.58 25.75
N LYS A 369 8.17 -1.91 26.90
CA LYS A 369 7.19 -2.23 27.96
C LYS A 369 5.80 -1.79 27.52
N LEU A 370 5.69 -0.58 26.99
CA LEU A 370 4.43 0.00 26.54
C LEU A 370 3.85 -0.74 25.33
N ALA A 371 4.69 -1.27 24.44
CA ALA A 371 4.27 -2.16 23.36
C ALA A 371 3.65 -3.49 23.84
N TYR A 372 4.13 -4.03 24.96
CA TYR A 372 3.50 -5.19 25.62
C TYR A 372 2.18 -4.79 26.29
N GLU A 373 2.17 -3.69 27.07
CA GLU A 373 0.97 -3.21 27.78
C GLU A 373 -0.19 -2.90 26.82
N MET A 374 0.08 -2.21 25.71
CA MET A 374 -0.91 -1.91 24.67
C MET A 374 -1.49 -3.20 24.08
N ALA A 375 -0.64 -4.16 23.69
CA ALA A 375 -1.10 -5.42 23.12
C ALA A 375 -1.87 -6.30 24.12
N GLU A 376 -1.46 -6.32 25.39
CA GLU A 376 -2.19 -6.97 26.48
C GLU A 376 -3.59 -6.36 26.68
N THR A 377 -3.68 -5.04 26.64
CA THR A 377 -4.93 -4.28 26.73
C THR A 377 -5.88 -4.63 25.58
N ILE A 378 -5.37 -4.66 24.34
CA ILE A 378 -6.13 -5.06 23.15
C ILE A 378 -6.64 -6.50 23.30
N ALA A 379 -5.78 -7.45 23.70
CA ALA A 379 -6.16 -8.86 23.82
C ALA A 379 -7.16 -9.14 24.97
N ALA A 380 -7.15 -8.33 26.03
CA ALA A 380 -8.20 -8.36 27.07
C ALA A 380 -9.58 -7.97 26.49
N GLU A 381 -9.65 -6.92 25.65
CA GLU A 381 -10.91 -6.55 24.97
C GLU A 381 -11.36 -7.62 23.96
N VAL A 382 -10.44 -8.19 23.17
CA VAL A 382 -10.76 -9.31 22.27
C VAL A 382 -11.37 -10.47 23.05
N ARG A 383 -10.81 -10.81 24.22
CA ARG A 383 -11.32 -11.92 25.04
C ARG A 383 -12.62 -11.64 25.76
N ALA A 384 -12.86 -10.41 26.24
CA ALA A 384 -14.17 -10.02 26.77
C ALA A 384 -15.26 -10.17 25.69
N LYS A 385 -14.99 -9.64 24.50
CA LYS A 385 -15.89 -9.71 23.34
C LYS A 385 -16.17 -11.15 22.89
N ASN A 386 -15.12 -11.94 22.65
CA ASN A 386 -15.26 -13.33 22.22
C ASN A 386 -15.98 -14.21 23.25
N SER A 387 -15.84 -13.93 24.55
CA SER A 387 -16.57 -14.66 25.59
C SER A 387 -18.08 -14.36 25.54
N ASP A 388 -18.50 -13.10 25.29
CA ASP A 388 -19.91 -12.74 25.07
C ASP A 388 -20.49 -13.43 23.81
N TYR A 389 -19.78 -13.35 22.68
CA TYR A 389 -20.25 -14.00 21.44
C TYR A 389 -20.39 -15.51 21.61
N THR A 390 -19.40 -16.16 22.23
CA THR A 390 -19.42 -17.61 22.49
C THR A 390 -20.58 -17.99 23.42
N ALA A 391 -20.82 -17.24 24.50
CA ALA A 391 -21.94 -17.47 25.41
C ALA A 391 -23.32 -17.31 24.73
N ARG A 392 -23.37 -16.57 23.62
CA ARG A 392 -24.58 -16.29 22.82
C ARG A 392 -24.66 -17.12 21.52
N GLY A 393 -23.72 -18.03 21.26
CA GLY A 393 -23.66 -18.84 20.04
C GLY A 393 -23.40 -18.03 18.76
N LEU A 394 -22.71 -16.89 18.84
CA LEU A 394 -22.45 -15.98 17.73
C LEU A 394 -21.04 -16.22 17.14
N HIS A 395 -20.97 -16.48 15.83
CA HIS A 395 -19.74 -16.83 15.12
C HIS A 395 -19.54 -15.98 13.84
N GLY A 396 -19.68 -14.66 13.96
CA GLY A 396 -19.55 -13.72 12.85
C GLY A 396 -18.12 -13.29 12.53
N ASN A 397 -17.95 -12.55 11.42
CA ASN A 397 -16.67 -11.93 11.04
C ASN A 397 -16.06 -11.12 12.21
N ASP A 398 -14.74 -11.19 12.38
CA ASP A 398 -13.97 -10.39 13.36
C ASP A 398 -14.32 -10.69 14.85
N MET A 399 -15.09 -11.77 15.12
CA MET A 399 -15.46 -12.29 16.47
C MET A 399 -14.51 -13.35 17.06
N GLY A 400 -13.41 -13.63 16.37
CA GLY A 400 -12.41 -14.63 16.78
C GLY A 400 -11.46 -14.18 17.89
N ILE A 401 -10.46 -15.03 18.14
CA ILE A 401 -9.35 -14.81 19.10
C ILE A 401 -7.98 -15.07 18.46
N ASN A 402 -7.91 -14.96 17.12
CA ASN A 402 -6.67 -15.01 16.36
C ASN A 402 -6.42 -13.62 15.76
N CYS A 403 -5.48 -12.89 16.34
CA CYS A 403 -5.15 -11.53 15.92
C CYS A 403 -4.20 -11.56 14.72
N PHE A 404 -4.67 -11.06 13.58
CA PHE A 404 -3.88 -10.85 12.36
C PHE A 404 -2.93 -9.66 12.52
N SER A 405 -2.10 -9.66 13.55
CA SER A 405 -1.22 -8.56 13.96
C SER A 405 -0.02 -9.11 14.75
N PRO A 406 1.15 -8.46 14.71
CA PRO A 406 1.44 -7.15 14.11
C PRO A 406 1.89 -7.19 12.63
N VAL A 407 1.83 -6.03 11.98
CA VAL A 407 2.49 -5.79 10.68
C VAL A 407 3.96 -5.45 10.93
N VAL A 408 4.87 -6.31 10.48
CA VAL A 408 6.32 -6.20 10.72
C VAL A 408 7.12 -5.93 9.43
N ASN A 409 6.45 -5.46 8.39
CA ASN A 409 7.10 -4.99 7.17
C ASN A 409 7.86 -3.67 7.44
N VAL A 410 9.07 -3.54 6.91
CA VAL A 410 9.89 -2.31 6.94
C VAL A 410 9.25 -1.16 6.16
N MET A 411 9.16 0.04 6.76
CA MET A 411 8.88 1.30 6.05
C MET A 411 10.07 1.69 5.17
N ARG A 412 10.17 1.06 4.00
CA ARG A 412 11.32 1.22 3.10
C ARG A 412 11.22 2.47 2.22
N HIS A 413 10.00 2.83 1.81
CA HIS A 413 9.73 3.88 0.84
C HIS A 413 8.60 4.79 1.35
N PRO A 414 8.73 6.12 1.34
CA PRO A 414 7.78 7.04 1.98
C PRO A 414 6.38 7.01 1.37
N LEU A 415 6.26 6.73 0.06
CA LEU A 415 4.97 6.64 -0.66
C LEU A 415 4.20 5.32 -0.46
N TRP A 416 4.65 4.40 0.41
CA TRP A 416 3.89 3.18 0.66
C TRP A 416 2.67 3.46 1.55
N GLY A 417 1.46 3.25 1.01
CA GLY A 417 0.20 3.63 1.66
C GLY A 417 -0.10 2.94 3.00
N ARG A 418 0.62 1.86 3.35
CA ARG A 418 0.49 1.14 4.62
C ARG A 418 1.63 1.43 5.60
N ASN A 419 2.46 2.45 5.35
CA ASN A 419 3.56 2.86 6.25
C ASN A 419 3.10 3.07 7.71
N GLN A 420 1.90 3.62 7.92
CA GLN A 420 1.27 3.75 9.24
C GLN A 420 1.19 2.43 10.02
N GLU A 421 0.96 1.31 9.34
CA GLU A 421 0.82 -0.02 9.94
C GLU A 421 2.14 -0.62 10.41
N THR A 422 3.28 -0.06 10.00
CA THR A 422 4.62 -0.57 10.32
C THR A 422 5.14 -0.03 11.64
N PHE A 423 6.21 -0.64 12.15
CA PHE A 423 7.02 -0.09 13.24
C PHE A 423 8.26 0.71 12.76
N GLY A 424 8.17 1.33 11.58
CA GLY A 424 9.24 2.17 11.01
C GLY A 424 10.19 1.45 10.06
N GLU A 425 11.37 2.04 9.84
CA GLU A 425 12.30 1.64 8.77
C GLU A 425 13.45 0.72 9.25
N ASP A 426 13.59 0.52 10.56
CA ASP A 426 14.71 -0.22 11.15
C ASP A 426 14.33 -1.65 11.58
N PRO A 427 14.96 -2.71 11.03
CA PRO A 427 14.63 -4.08 11.39
C PRO A 427 14.86 -4.44 12.87
N TYR A 428 15.78 -3.78 13.59
CA TYR A 428 16.01 -4.05 15.00
C TYR A 428 14.91 -3.41 15.88
N LEU A 429 14.53 -2.16 15.61
CA LEU A 429 13.38 -1.51 16.25
C LEU A 429 12.08 -2.30 16.02
N ILE A 430 11.78 -2.63 14.75
CA ILE A 430 10.59 -3.40 14.39
C ILE A 430 10.61 -4.77 15.10
N GLY A 431 11.75 -5.46 15.15
CA GLY A 431 11.90 -6.74 15.84
C GLY A 431 11.63 -6.64 17.34
N GLU A 432 12.24 -5.68 18.02
CA GLU A 432 12.07 -5.48 19.47
C GLU A 432 10.63 -5.09 19.87
N ILE A 433 9.99 -4.20 19.11
CA ILE A 433 8.60 -3.77 19.36
C ILE A 433 7.62 -4.92 19.03
N SER A 434 7.75 -5.56 17.85
CA SER A 434 6.86 -6.64 17.44
C SER A 434 6.92 -7.87 18.34
N LYS A 435 8.11 -8.26 18.83
CA LYS A 435 8.29 -9.31 19.85
C LYS A 435 7.47 -9.03 21.10
N ARG A 436 7.51 -7.79 21.60
CA ARG A 436 6.79 -7.39 22.81
C ARG A 436 5.29 -7.30 22.58
N PHE A 437 4.87 -6.78 21.42
CA PHE A 437 3.48 -6.76 20.99
C PHE A 437 2.90 -8.17 20.87
N ALA A 438 3.59 -9.09 20.20
CA ALA A 438 3.19 -10.49 20.07
C ALA A 438 3.03 -11.16 21.44
N LYS A 439 3.97 -10.96 22.37
CA LYS A 439 3.85 -11.50 23.75
C LYS A 439 2.72 -10.86 24.57
N GLY A 440 2.41 -9.57 24.36
CA GLY A 440 1.26 -8.92 25.00
C GLY A 440 -0.08 -9.51 24.53
N LEU A 441 -0.21 -9.74 23.22
CA LEU A 441 -1.36 -10.43 22.63
C LEU A 441 -1.50 -11.86 23.19
N GLN A 442 -0.39 -12.63 23.15
CA GLN A 442 -0.39 -14.05 23.51
C GLN A 442 -0.51 -14.32 25.01
N GLY A 443 -0.08 -13.38 25.87
CA GLY A 443 -0.01 -13.58 27.31
C GLY A 443 1.09 -14.56 27.72
N ASN A 444 1.13 -14.90 29.01
CA ASN A 444 2.19 -15.68 29.64
C ASN A 444 1.69 -16.95 30.36
N HIS A 445 0.41 -17.30 30.25
CA HIS A 445 -0.12 -18.49 30.93
C HIS A 445 0.49 -19.77 30.34
N PRO A 446 1.07 -20.68 31.15
CA PRO A 446 1.90 -21.79 30.64
C PRO A 446 1.13 -22.74 29.73
N ARG A 447 -0.19 -22.83 29.90
CA ARG A 447 -1.07 -23.68 29.10
C ARG A 447 -1.79 -22.94 27.97
N TYR A 448 -2.24 -21.71 28.22
CA TYR A 448 -3.25 -21.04 27.40
C TYR A 448 -2.70 -19.78 26.75
N LEU A 449 -3.06 -19.54 25.50
CA LEU A 449 -2.90 -18.26 24.85
C LEU A 449 -4.09 -17.36 25.19
N ARG A 450 -3.82 -16.08 25.42
CA ARG A 450 -4.85 -15.04 25.56
C ARG A 450 -5.51 -14.80 24.21
N THR A 451 -4.75 -14.42 23.19
CA THR A 451 -5.08 -14.55 21.76
C THR A 451 -3.90 -15.18 21.02
N SER A 452 -4.06 -15.61 19.76
CA SER A 452 -2.88 -15.92 18.92
C SER A 452 -2.44 -14.65 18.19
N ALA A 453 -1.13 -14.48 17.99
CA ALA A 453 -0.58 -13.38 17.19
C ALA A 453 -0.12 -13.89 15.82
N THR A 454 -0.17 -13.02 14.81
CA THR A 454 0.21 -13.33 13.42
C THR A 454 1.19 -12.28 12.89
N CYS A 455 2.47 -12.62 12.78
CA CYS A 455 3.45 -11.75 12.13
C CYS A 455 3.13 -11.66 10.63
N LYS A 456 2.80 -10.46 10.11
CA LYS A 456 2.44 -10.25 8.70
C LYS A 456 3.21 -9.10 8.04
N HIS A 457 3.39 -9.05 6.73
CA HIS A 457 3.03 -10.00 5.68
C HIS A 457 4.33 -10.57 5.07
N PHE A 458 4.51 -11.88 5.18
CA PHE A 458 5.76 -12.60 4.90
C PHE A 458 5.87 -12.96 3.42
N ALA A 459 6.77 -12.37 2.62
CA ALA A 459 7.79 -11.38 2.97
C ALA A 459 7.99 -10.37 1.83
N ALA A 460 8.75 -9.32 2.10
CA ALA A 460 9.02 -8.21 1.16
C ALA A 460 7.75 -7.52 0.62
N HIS A 461 6.66 -7.50 1.40
CA HIS A 461 5.47 -6.73 1.11
C HIS A 461 5.61 -5.30 1.67
N ASN A 462 6.27 -4.43 0.91
CA ASN A 462 6.64 -3.06 1.32
C ASN A 462 6.20 -2.02 0.28
N GLY A 463 5.05 -2.27 -0.34
CA GLY A 463 4.51 -1.52 -1.48
C GLY A 463 5.11 -1.92 -2.84
N PRO A 464 4.56 -1.43 -3.96
CA PRO A 464 3.38 -0.59 -4.07
C PRO A 464 2.07 -1.26 -3.64
N GLU A 465 1.06 -0.45 -3.31
CA GLU A 465 -0.32 -0.93 -3.11
C GLU A 465 -1.00 -1.15 -4.47
N ASP A 466 -1.27 -0.07 -5.22
CA ASP A 466 -1.83 -0.12 -6.57
C ASP A 466 -1.09 0.74 -7.62
N LYS A 467 -0.19 1.63 -7.18
CA LYS A 467 0.57 2.54 -8.04
C LYS A 467 2.05 2.47 -7.69
N PRO A 468 2.97 2.30 -8.66
CA PRO A 468 2.74 2.26 -10.11
C PRO A 468 2.22 0.91 -10.65
N VAL A 469 2.15 -0.12 -9.80
CA VAL A 469 1.66 -1.47 -10.12
C VAL A 469 0.96 -2.05 -8.89
N SER A 470 0.01 -2.98 -9.06
CA SER A 470 -0.74 -3.55 -7.95
C SER A 470 0.01 -4.66 -7.21
N ARG A 471 -0.14 -4.67 -5.89
CA ARG A 471 0.40 -5.69 -4.95
C ARG A 471 0.03 -7.12 -5.34
N TYR A 472 -1.12 -7.30 -6.00
CA TYR A 472 -1.60 -8.61 -6.47
C TYR A 472 -0.88 -9.14 -7.72
N VAL A 473 0.01 -8.36 -8.34
CA VAL A 473 0.84 -8.79 -9.50
C VAL A 473 2.31 -8.38 -9.38
N PHE A 474 2.66 -7.54 -8.40
CA PHE A 474 4.01 -7.01 -8.23
C PHE A 474 5.00 -8.12 -7.88
N ASP A 475 6.16 -8.11 -8.55
CA ASP A 475 7.29 -8.99 -8.26
C ASP A 475 8.43 -8.18 -7.63
N ALA A 476 8.69 -8.46 -6.36
CA ALA A 476 9.80 -7.89 -5.63
C ALA A 476 11.09 -8.62 -6.01
N HIS A 477 11.99 -7.95 -6.72
CA HIS A 477 13.34 -8.47 -6.97
C HIS A 477 14.26 -8.08 -5.80
N VAL A 478 14.67 -9.06 -5.01
CA VAL A 478 15.44 -8.86 -3.77
C VAL A 478 16.64 -9.80 -3.74
N SER A 479 17.83 -9.28 -3.46
CA SER A 479 19.01 -10.11 -3.23
C SER A 479 18.87 -10.93 -1.94
N GLU A 480 19.47 -12.12 -1.86
CA GLU A 480 19.48 -12.88 -0.59
C GLU A 480 20.15 -12.06 0.53
N ARG A 481 21.12 -11.21 0.19
CA ARG A 481 21.76 -10.27 1.13
C ARG A 481 20.77 -9.26 1.71
N ASP A 482 19.98 -8.58 0.87
CA ASP A 482 18.96 -7.62 1.33
C ASP A 482 17.84 -8.33 2.11
N MET A 483 17.45 -9.54 1.70
CA MET A 483 16.53 -10.39 2.46
C MET A 483 17.06 -10.62 3.88
N GLN A 484 18.30 -11.08 4.00
CA GLN A 484 18.93 -11.46 5.26
C GLN A 484 19.33 -10.25 6.14
N LEU A 485 19.62 -9.09 5.55
CA LEU A 485 20.00 -7.87 6.28
C LEU A 485 18.83 -6.92 6.57
N THR A 486 17.72 -6.99 5.83
CA THR A 486 16.64 -6.00 5.94
C THR A 486 15.24 -6.58 5.99
N TYR A 487 14.86 -7.48 5.08
CA TYR A 487 13.45 -7.89 4.96
C TYR A 487 13.03 -9.02 5.91
N LEU A 488 13.99 -9.81 6.43
CA LEU A 488 13.76 -10.96 7.31
C LEU A 488 14.07 -10.77 8.81
N PRO A 489 15.06 -9.98 9.27
CA PRO A 489 15.47 -9.97 10.68
C PRO A 489 14.33 -9.73 11.67
N GLN A 490 13.45 -8.80 11.36
CA GLN A 490 12.30 -8.42 12.18
C GLN A 490 11.19 -9.47 12.16
N PHE A 491 11.02 -10.21 11.05
CA PHE A 491 10.18 -11.40 11.03
C PHE A 491 10.80 -12.52 11.87
N GLN A 492 12.12 -12.73 11.80
CA GLN A 492 12.81 -13.72 12.62
C GLN A 492 12.61 -13.43 14.11
N THR A 493 12.77 -12.18 14.54
CA THR A 493 12.53 -11.76 15.92
C THR A 493 11.05 -11.90 16.32
N CYS A 494 10.11 -11.46 15.49
CA CYS A 494 8.67 -11.61 15.74
C CYS A 494 8.27 -13.10 15.87
N VAL A 495 8.78 -13.97 15.00
CA VAL A 495 8.41 -15.39 14.96
C VAL A 495 9.10 -16.20 16.05
N VAL A 496 10.43 -16.13 16.12
CA VAL A 496 11.24 -16.99 16.99
C VAL A 496 11.23 -16.49 18.43
N GLU A 497 11.43 -15.19 18.66
CA GLU A 497 11.48 -14.63 20.02
C GLU A 497 10.12 -14.14 20.52
N GLY A 498 9.20 -13.78 19.62
CA GLY A 498 7.79 -13.51 19.96
C GLY A 498 6.95 -14.79 20.15
N GLU A 499 7.49 -15.95 19.74
CA GLU A 499 6.89 -17.29 19.91
C GLU A 499 5.46 -17.39 19.35
N VAL A 500 5.23 -16.78 18.19
CA VAL A 500 3.90 -16.79 17.56
C VAL A 500 3.49 -18.18 17.07
N LEU A 501 2.19 -18.45 17.07
CA LEU A 501 1.64 -19.63 16.40
C LEU A 501 1.16 -19.36 14.96
N SER A 502 1.25 -18.12 14.46
CA SER A 502 0.76 -17.77 13.12
C SER A 502 1.72 -16.85 12.35
N VAL A 503 1.84 -17.07 11.04
CA VAL A 503 2.50 -16.16 10.09
C VAL A 503 1.63 -16.03 8.85
N MET A 504 1.42 -14.82 8.35
CA MET A 504 0.64 -14.57 7.15
C MET A 504 1.55 -14.39 5.93
N CYS A 505 1.39 -15.19 4.89
CA CYS A 505 2.13 -15.04 3.62
C CYS A 505 1.51 -13.92 2.75
N SER A 506 2.34 -13.15 2.07
CA SER A 506 1.91 -11.92 1.36
C SER A 506 1.39 -12.13 -0.07
N TYR A 507 0.76 -11.08 -0.61
CA TYR A 507 0.26 -11.03 -1.99
C TYR A 507 1.34 -11.11 -3.08
N ASN A 508 2.48 -10.46 -2.87
CA ASN A 508 3.45 -10.20 -3.94
C ASN A 508 4.18 -11.48 -4.40
N ARG A 509 4.77 -11.43 -5.59
CA ARG A 509 5.86 -12.32 -5.97
C ARG A 509 7.15 -11.83 -5.31
N LEU A 510 8.03 -12.78 -5.01
CA LEU A 510 9.41 -12.55 -4.62
C LEU A 510 10.27 -13.35 -5.59
N ASN A 511 11.13 -12.65 -6.35
CA ASN A 511 12.03 -13.24 -7.35
C ASN A 511 11.30 -14.23 -8.29
N GLY A 512 10.12 -13.84 -8.79
CA GLY A 512 9.36 -14.63 -9.76
C GLY A 512 8.36 -15.63 -9.16
N VAL A 513 8.26 -15.80 -7.84
CA VAL A 513 7.36 -16.79 -7.20
C VAL A 513 6.42 -16.12 -6.19
N PRO A 514 5.09 -16.31 -6.24
CA PRO A 514 4.15 -15.73 -5.28
C PRO A 514 4.49 -16.18 -3.85
N ALA A 515 4.45 -15.29 -2.87
CA ALA A 515 5.01 -15.56 -1.54
C ALA A 515 4.34 -16.76 -0.83
N CYS A 516 3.02 -16.94 -1.00
CA CYS A 516 2.27 -18.09 -0.49
C CYS A 516 2.58 -19.45 -1.15
N VAL A 517 3.40 -19.51 -2.22
CA VAL A 517 3.92 -20.77 -2.80
C VAL A 517 5.45 -20.80 -2.84
N ASN A 518 6.11 -19.86 -2.15
CA ASN A 518 7.56 -19.73 -2.23
C ASN A 518 8.26 -20.70 -1.26
N ASN A 519 8.72 -21.84 -1.81
CA ASN A 519 9.44 -22.87 -1.06
C ASN A 519 10.72 -22.37 -0.35
N ARG A 520 11.41 -21.34 -0.85
CA ARG A 520 12.58 -20.75 -0.15
C ARG A 520 12.14 -20.02 1.12
N LEU A 521 11.06 -19.23 1.04
CA LEU A 521 10.51 -18.51 2.20
C LEU A 521 9.87 -19.47 3.21
N LEU A 522 8.87 -20.24 2.78
CA LEU A 522 8.00 -20.96 3.71
C LEU A 522 8.68 -22.23 4.24
N LYS A 523 9.07 -23.18 3.37
CA LYS A 523 9.81 -24.38 3.79
C LYS A 523 11.25 -24.07 4.19
N GLY A 524 12.00 -23.37 3.35
CA GLY A 524 13.44 -23.14 3.54
C GLY A 524 13.76 -22.32 4.78
N ILE A 525 13.27 -21.09 4.85
CA ILE A 525 13.59 -20.16 5.94
C ILE A 525 12.68 -20.42 7.15
N LEU A 526 11.36 -20.26 6.98
CA LEU A 526 10.43 -20.24 8.10
C LEU A 526 10.32 -21.61 8.80
N ARG A 527 10.15 -22.73 8.08
CA ARG A 527 10.18 -24.08 8.69
C ARG A 527 11.60 -24.54 9.03
N ASN A 528 12.53 -24.62 8.06
CA ASN A 528 13.80 -25.36 8.25
C ASN A 528 14.95 -24.57 8.91
N GLU A 529 14.98 -23.24 8.80
CA GLU A 529 15.99 -22.39 9.46
C GLU A 529 15.49 -21.83 10.80
N TRP A 530 14.22 -21.43 10.89
CA TRP A 530 13.63 -20.83 12.09
C TRP A 530 12.84 -21.80 12.97
N ASN A 531 12.62 -23.04 12.53
CA ASN A 531 11.90 -24.08 13.29
C ASN A 531 10.45 -23.67 13.66
N PHE A 532 9.78 -22.91 12.79
CA PHE A 532 8.40 -22.50 13.01
C PHE A 532 7.44 -23.68 12.87
N ASN A 533 6.72 -24.01 13.95
CA ASN A 533 5.77 -25.12 14.02
C ASN A 533 4.29 -24.68 14.06
N GLY A 534 4.02 -23.37 14.00
CA GLY A 534 2.66 -22.82 13.93
C GLY A 534 1.99 -22.99 12.56
N PHE A 535 0.88 -22.31 12.33
CA PHE A 535 0.20 -22.31 11.03
C PHE A 535 0.62 -21.13 10.15
N ILE A 536 0.68 -21.35 8.84
CA ILE A 536 0.82 -20.29 7.84
C ILE A 536 -0.56 -20.02 7.24
N ILE A 537 -1.00 -18.76 7.31
CA ILE A 537 -2.26 -18.30 6.73
C ILE A 537 -1.99 -17.47 5.47
N ALA A 538 -2.86 -17.55 4.47
CA ALA A 538 -2.83 -16.63 3.34
C ALA A 538 -3.29 -15.22 3.74
N ASP A 539 -2.75 -14.17 3.12
CA ASP A 539 -3.44 -12.88 3.07
C ASP A 539 -4.73 -12.99 2.21
N GLN A 540 -5.64 -12.04 2.31
CA GLN A 540 -7.03 -12.21 1.87
C GLN A 540 -7.15 -12.31 0.34
N ASP A 541 -7.55 -13.47 -0.17
CA ASP A 541 -7.53 -13.89 -1.59
C ASP A 541 -6.12 -14.10 -2.19
N ALA A 542 -5.06 -14.21 -1.37
CA ALA A 542 -3.69 -14.37 -1.86
C ALA A 542 -3.43 -15.72 -2.57
N LEU A 543 -4.24 -16.75 -2.31
CA LEU A 543 -4.14 -18.03 -3.03
C LEU A 543 -4.83 -17.95 -4.39
N GLU A 544 -6.00 -17.34 -4.43
CA GLU A 544 -6.82 -17.09 -5.62
C GLU A 544 -6.02 -16.26 -6.63
N ASN A 545 -5.35 -15.21 -6.14
CA ASN A 545 -4.42 -14.36 -6.91
C ASN A 545 -3.29 -15.14 -7.62
N ILE A 546 -2.89 -16.34 -7.17
CA ILE A 546 -1.89 -17.18 -7.86
C ILE A 546 -2.33 -17.49 -9.30
N VAL A 547 -3.63 -17.71 -9.49
CA VAL A 547 -4.26 -17.99 -10.79
C VAL A 547 -4.88 -16.74 -11.38
N ASP A 548 -5.58 -15.93 -10.59
CA ASP A 548 -6.42 -14.84 -11.10
C ASP A 548 -5.65 -13.62 -11.57
N THR A 549 -4.58 -13.24 -10.88
CA THR A 549 -3.80 -12.03 -11.17
C THR A 549 -2.36 -12.35 -11.56
N HIS A 550 -1.65 -13.18 -10.79
CA HIS A 550 -0.25 -13.56 -11.05
C HIS A 550 -0.07 -14.43 -12.28
N LYS A 551 -1.11 -15.18 -12.68
CA LYS A 551 -1.08 -16.20 -13.76
C LYS A 551 0.12 -17.15 -13.60
N TRP A 552 0.45 -17.52 -12.36
CA TRP A 552 1.58 -18.40 -12.04
C TRP A 552 1.18 -19.89 -12.14
N LYS A 553 -0.09 -20.20 -11.87
CA LYS A 553 -0.76 -21.46 -12.24
C LYS A 553 -1.93 -21.22 -13.17
N ASN A 554 -2.34 -22.27 -13.89
CA ASN A 554 -3.48 -22.20 -14.82
C ASN A 554 -4.80 -22.59 -14.14
N THR A 555 -4.74 -23.34 -13.05
CA THR A 555 -5.91 -23.93 -12.37
C THR A 555 -5.81 -23.78 -10.85
N TYR A 556 -6.97 -23.77 -10.16
CA TYR A 556 -6.99 -23.72 -8.69
C TYR A 556 -6.53 -25.04 -8.08
N GLU A 557 -6.73 -26.18 -8.76
CA GLU A 557 -6.19 -27.49 -8.39
C GLU A 557 -4.66 -27.44 -8.23
N GLU A 558 -3.95 -26.90 -9.23
CA GLU A 558 -2.49 -26.70 -9.17
C GLU A 558 -2.05 -25.70 -8.09
N ALA A 559 -2.85 -24.64 -7.86
CA ALA A 559 -2.54 -23.62 -6.87
C ALA A 559 -2.73 -24.15 -5.43
N ALA A 560 -3.77 -24.95 -5.21
CA ALA A 560 -4.05 -25.62 -3.93
C ALA A 560 -2.92 -26.60 -3.59
N ALA A 561 -2.52 -27.45 -4.54
CA ALA A 561 -1.38 -28.34 -4.39
C ALA A 561 -0.09 -27.57 -4.08
N ALA A 562 0.22 -26.53 -4.86
CA ALA A 562 1.43 -25.75 -4.67
C ALA A 562 1.49 -25.02 -3.32
N ALA A 563 0.38 -24.47 -2.83
CA ALA A 563 0.34 -23.75 -1.55
C ALA A 563 0.35 -24.69 -0.34
N LEU A 564 -0.40 -25.80 -0.39
CA LEU A 564 -0.34 -26.86 0.62
C LEU A 564 1.08 -27.43 0.72
N LEU A 565 1.69 -27.80 -0.42
CA LEU A 565 3.05 -28.30 -0.46
C LEU A 565 4.10 -27.24 -0.12
N ALA A 566 3.83 -25.95 -0.28
CA ALA A 566 4.72 -24.90 0.24
C ALA A 566 4.61 -24.73 1.78
N GLY A 567 3.58 -25.31 2.41
CA GLY A 567 3.36 -25.31 3.84
C GLY A 567 2.31 -24.31 4.34
N VAL A 568 1.49 -23.75 3.45
CA VAL A 568 0.30 -22.96 3.82
C VAL A 568 -0.75 -23.89 4.42
N ASN A 569 -1.29 -23.50 5.57
CA ASN A 569 -2.25 -24.28 6.34
C ASN A 569 -3.69 -23.75 6.20
N LEU A 570 -3.88 -22.44 6.00
CA LEU A 570 -5.20 -21.82 6.03
C LEU A 570 -5.40 -20.83 4.88
N GLY A 571 -6.41 -21.08 4.05
CA GLY A 571 -6.91 -20.17 3.04
C GLY A 571 -7.76 -19.06 3.66
N LEU A 572 -7.68 -17.85 3.09
CA LEU A 572 -8.36 -16.65 3.59
C LEU A 572 -9.14 -15.99 2.44
N THR A 573 -10.27 -16.56 2.04
CA THR A 573 -11.05 -16.08 0.88
C THR A 573 -12.10 -15.02 1.30
N SER A 574 -12.42 -14.05 0.44
CA SER A 574 -13.37 -12.94 0.73
C SER A 574 -14.83 -13.23 0.40
N GLY A 575 -15.11 -14.33 -0.30
CA GLY A 575 -16.46 -14.81 -0.62
C GLY A 575 -16.45 -16.00 -1.59
N ASN A 576 -17.47 -16.86 -1.50
CA ASN A 576 -17.60 -18.03 -2.38
C ASN A 576 -18.01 -17.59 -3.82
N PRO A 577 -17.59 -18.31 -4.88
CA PRO A 577 -17.86 -19.75 -5.02
C PRO A 577 -16.63 -20.67 -5.00
N LYS A 578 -15.41 -20.14 -4.83
CA LYS A 578 -14.18 -20.88 -5.13
C LYS A 578 -12.96 -20.47 -4.27
N SER A 579 -12.98 -20.79 -2.97
CA SER A 579 -11.74 -20.78 -2.19
C SER A 579 -10.74 -21.79 -2.77
N VAL A 580 -9.47 -21.43 -2.95
CA VAL A 580 -8.48 -22.33 -3.59
C VAL A 580 -8.37 -23.68 -2.87
N PHE A 581 -8.43 -23.71 -1.54
CA PHE A 581 -8.29 -24.96 -0.80
C PHE A 581 -9.50 -25.91 -0.88
N THR A 582 -10.67 -25.49 -1.37
CA THR A 582 -11.77 -26.45 -1.67
C THR A 582 -11.47 -27.33 -2.88
N TYR A 583 -10.39 -27.05 -3.63
CA TYR A 583 -9.92 -27.85 -4.76
C TYR A 583 -8.94 -28.97 -4.37
N LEU A 584 -8.56 -29.08 -3.08
CA LEU A 584 -7.67 -30.14 -2.59
C LEU A 584 -8.14 -31.58 -2.91
N PRO A 585 -9.45 -31.95 -2.86
CA PRO A 585 -9.90 -33.27 -3.27
C PRO A 585 -9.61 -33.59 -4.75
N ARG A 586 -9.62 -32.59 -5.63
CA ARG A 586 -9.27 -32.76 -7.05
C ARG A 586 -7.76 -32.83 -7.26
N ALA A 587 -6.99 -32.06 -6.50
CA ALA A 587 -5.54 -32.17 -6.48
C ALA A 587 -5.09 -33.57 -6.04
N LEU A 588 -5.77 -34.16 -5.05
CA LEU A 588 -5.57 -35.55 -4.61
C LEU A 588 -5.95 -36.56 -5.71
N GLN A 589 -7.13 -36.42 -6.33
CA GLN A 589 -7.55 -37.27 -7.47
C GLN A 589 -6.58 -37.19 -8.67
N ALA A 590 -5.89 -36.06 -8.84
CA ALA A 590 -4.87 -35.85 -9.86
C ALA A 590 -3.45 -36.20 -9.40
N HIS A 591 -3.28 -36.85 -8.25
CA HIS A 591 -1.98 -37.23 -7.66
C HIS A 591 -0.99 -36.07 -7.49
N MET A 592 -1.48 -34.85 -7.25
CA MET A 592 -0.66 -33.66 -6.99
C MET A 592 -0.27 -33.49 -5.52
N VAL A 593 -1.02 -34.14 -4.61
CA VAL A 593 -0.83 -34.15 -3.15
C VAL A 593 -1.27 -35.50 -2.61
N GLU A 594 -0.71 -35.93 -1.48
CA GLU A 594 -1.13 -37.13 -0.77
C GLU A 594 -2.17 -36.81 0.33
N VAL A 595 -2.93 -37.82 0.76
CA VAL A 595 -3.85 -37.68 1.92
C VAL A 595 -3.10 -37.19 3.16
N SER A 596 -1.86 -37.67 3.35
CA SER A 596 -0.99 -37.28 4.45
C SER A 596 -0.59 -35.79 4.41
N ASP A 597 -0.48 -35.17 3.24
CA ASP A 597 -0.19 -33.72 3.13
C ASP A 597 -1.36 -32.90 3.68
N ILE A 598 -2.59 -33.26 3.27
CA ILE A 598 -3.82 -32.59 3.69
C ILE A 598 -4.06 -32.80 5.19
N VAL A 599 -3.89 -34.03 5.68
CA VAL A 599 -4.03 -34.37 7.11
C VAL A 599 -2.98 -33.66 7.98
N ASN A 600 -1.72 -33.58 7.54
CA ASN A 600 -0.69 -32.88 8.32
C ASN A 600 -0.88 -31.36 8.31
N ALA A 601 -1.44 -30.78 7.25
CA ALA A 601 -1.67 -29.34 7.17
C ALA A 601 -2.69 -28.80 8.20
N VAL A 602 -3.62 -29.62 8.68
CA VAL A 602 -4.65 -29.17 9.65
C VAL A 602 -4.18 -29.21 11.11
N LYS A 603 -3.15 -29.99 11.42
CA LYS A 603 -2.64 -30.19 12.79
C LYS A 603 -2.26 -28.88 13.51
N PRO A 604 -1.54 -27.92 12.89
CA PRO A 604 -1.20 -26.66 13.56
C PRO A 604 -2.40 -25.75 13.84
N LEU A 605 -3.49 -25.88 13.06
CA LEU A 605 -4.74 -25.14 13.28
C LEU A 605 -5.41 -25.62 14.56
N PHE A 606 -5.60 -26.93 14.70
CA PHE A 606 -6.18 -27.52 15.90
C PHE A 606 -5.28 -27.40 17.13
N TYR A 607 -3.96 -27.48 16.98
CA TYR A 607 -3.03 -27.15 18.06
C TYR A 607 -3.24 -25.72 18.57
N THR A 608 -3.39 -24.73 17.68
CA THR A 608 -3.64 -23.34 18.07
C THR A 608 -4.98 -23.20 18.80
N ARG A 609 -6.05 -23.83 18.29
CA ARG A 609 -7.38 -23.87 18.93
C ARG A 609 -7.35 -24.50 20.33
N MET A 610 -6.60 -25.59 20.51
CA MET A 610 -6.32 -26.20 21.81
C MET A 610 -5.58 -25.25 22.76
N ARG A 611 -4.53 -24.56 22.29
CA ARG A 611 -3.80 -23.55 23.08
C ARG A 611 -4.68 -22.34 23.43
N LEU A 612 -5.67 -22.00 22.63
CA LEU A 612 -6.66 -20.95 22.94
C LEU A 612 -7.78 -21.40 23.90
N GLY A 613 -7.83 -22.71 24.19
CA GLY A 613 -8.66 -23.32 25.23
C GLY A 613 -10.03 -23.82 24.77
N GLU A 614 -10.26 -24.00 23.47
CA GLU A 614 -11.56 -24.46 22.93
C GLU A 614 -11.96 -25.87 23.45
N PHE A 615 -10.98 -26.76 23.57
CA PHE A 615 -11.20 -28.17 23.93
C PHE A 615 -10.98 -28.48 25.42
N ASP A 616 -10.83 -27.46 26.25
CA ASP A 616 -10.61 -27.57 27.69
C ASP A 616 -11.81 -26.97 28.45
N PRO A 617 -12.16 -27.47 29.65
CA PRO A 617 -13.25 -26.90 30.45
C PRO A 617 -13.08 -25.38 30.67
N PRO A 618 -14.04 -24.52 30.25
CA PRO A 618 -13.85 -23.06 30.25
C PRO A 618 -13.41 -22.45 31.59
N LYS A 619 -13.85 -23.04 32.70
CA LYS A 619 -13.47 -22.66 34.08
C LYS A 619 -11.96 -22.68 34.36
N LEU A 620 -11.19 -23.47 33.59
CA LEU A 620 -9.73 -23.58 33.71
C LEU A 620 -8.98 -22.49 32.92
N ASN A 621 -9.57 -21.97 31.85
CA ASN A 621 -8.95 -20.91 31.06
C ASN A 621 -9.23 -19.54 31.70
N PRO A 622 -8.23 -18.86 32.30
CA PRO A 622 -8.46 -17.60 33.02
C PRO A 622 -8.95 -16.49 32.08
N TYR A 623 -8.64 -16.56 30.79
CA TYR A 623 -9.02 -15.57 29.80
C TYR A 623 -10.49 -15.68 29.33
N THR A 624 -11.29 -16.60 29.88
CA THR A 624 -12.76 -16.61 29.70
C THR A 624 -13.48 -15.66 30.66
N LYS A 625 -12.76 -15.09 31.64
CA LYS A 625 -13.36 -14.34 32.76
C LYS A 625 -13.30 -12.81 32.59
N TYR A 626 -12.84 -12.30 31.46
CA TYR A 626 -12.80 -10.85 31.21
C TYR A 626 -14.23 -10.30 31.06
N PRO A 627 -14.66 -9.34 31.89
CA PRO A 627 -15.99 -8.75 31.78
C PRO A 627 -16.05 -7.74 30.64
N LEU A 628 -17.25 -7.53 30.06
CA LEU A 628 -17.46 -6.51 29.02
C LEU A 628 -17.12 -5.08 29.49
N SER A 629 -17.16 -4.82 30.80
CA SER A 629 -16.76 -3.53 31.40
C SER A 629 -15.27 -3.19 31.23
N VAL A 630 -14.43 -4.16 30.84
CA VAL A 630 -13.01 -3.90 30.54
C VAL A 630 -12.85 -3.04 29.27
N ILE A 631 -13.80 -3.12 28.34
CA ILE A 631 -13.76 -2.46 27.03
C ILE A 631 -13.86 -0.93 27.21
N GLN A 632 -12.81 -0.21 26.80
CA GLN A 632 -12.68 1.24 27.04
C GLN A 632 -12.81 1.66 28.51
N SER A 633 -12.44 0.77 29.43
CA SER A 633 -12.26 1.08 30.85
C SER A 633 -11.27 2.23 31.04
N ASP A 634 -11.34 2.91 32.19
CA ASP A 634 -10.48 4.06 32.48
C ASP A 634 -8.99 3.69 32.40
N GLN A 635 -8.64 2.47 32.83
CA GLN A 635 -7.29 1.89 32.72
C GLN A 635 -6.87 1.69 31.26
N HIS A 636 -7.77 1.20 30.40
CA HIS A 636 -7.47 1.02 28.97
C HIS A 636 -7.26 2.37 28.27
N ARG A 637 -8.06 3.37 28.62
CA ARG A 637 -7.91 4.74 28.12
C ARG A 637 -6.62 5.39 28.64
N GLU A 638 -6.24 5.16 29.90
CA GLU A 638 -4.95 5.61 30.44
C GLU A 638 -3.77 5.04 29.64
N VAL A 639 -3.78 3.74 29.30
CA VAL A 639 -2.77 3.14 28.40
C VAL A 639 -2.76 3.89 27.06
N SER A 640 -3.91 4.15 26.45
CA SER A 640 -3.99 4.92 25.19
C SER A 640 -3.40 6.33 25.33
N SER A 641 -3.67 7.03 26.43
CA SER A 641 -3.09 8.35 26.71
C SER A 641 -1.57 8.29 26.88
N ARG A 642 -1.04 7.25 27.56
CA ARG A 642 0.41 7.06 27.74
C ARG A 642 1.11 6.74 26.42
N VAL A 643 0.53 5.90 25.56
CA VAL A 643 1.08 5.65 24.21
C VAL A 643 1.08 6.94 23.39
N ALA A 644 -0.01 7.72 23.43
CA ALA A 644 -0.13 8.97 22.67
C ALA A 644 0.96 9.97 23.10
N ALA A 645 1.03 10.31 24.39
CA ALA A 645 2.02 11.24 24.92
C ALA A 645 3.48 10.80 24.65
N GLN A 646 3.79 9.51 24.79
CA GLN A 646 5.14 9.00 24.53
C GLN A 646 5.50 8.92 23.02
N SER A 647 4.50 8.88 22.14
CA SER A 647 4.69 8.79 20.67
C SER A 647 5.02 10.13 20.01
N PHE A 648 4.66 11.25 20.64
CA PHE A 648 4.82 12.57 20.06
C PHE A 648 6.30 12.97 19.93
N VAL A 649 6.70 13.33 18.71
CA VAL A 649 8.06 13.74 18.36
C VAL A 649 8.09 15.24 18.16
N LEU A 650 8.79 15.97 19.03
CA LEU A 650 9.05 17.39 18.83
C LEU A 650 10.16 17.55 17.77
N LEU A 651 9.80 17.99 16.57
CA LEU A 651 10.73 18.12 15.43
C LEU A 651 11.40 19.50 15.35
N LYS A 652 10.75 20.53 15.88
CA LYS A 652 11.25 21.92 15.90
C LYS A 652 10.70 22.61 17.15
N ASN A 653 11.53 23.42 17.81
CA ASN A 653 11.12 24.30 18.92
C ASN A 653 11.98 25.56 18.94
N LYS A 654 11.67 26.50 18.04
CA LYS A 654 12.41 27.75 17.88
C LYS A 654 12.18 28.66 19.09
N ASN A 655 13.24 29.32 19.56
CA ASN A 655 13.21 30.23 20.72
C ASN A 655 12.63 29.63 22.01
N ASN A 656 12.56 28.30 22.13
CA ASN A 656 11.90 27.59 23.23
C ASN A 656 10.44 28.04 23.46
N VAL A 657 9.68 28.28 22.38
CA VAL A 657 8.24 28.59 22.42
C VAL A 657 7.42 27.53 23.18
N LEU A 658 7.91 26.30 23.25
CA LEU A 658 7.35 25.22 24.06
C LEU A 658 8.31 24.78 25.18
N PRO A 659 7.79 24.39 26.36
CA PRO A 659 6.36 24.32 26.71
C PRO A 659 5.73 25.71 26.91
N LEU A 660 4.41 25.79 26.78
CA LEU A 660 3.64 27.00 27.00
C LEU A 660 3.77 27.47 28.46
N GLU A 661 4.07 28.76 28.65
CA GLU A 661 4.32 29.34 29.98
C GLU A 661 3.05 29.51 30.82
N LYS A 662 1.91 29.81 30.19
CA LYS A 662 0.62 29.95 30.88
C LYS A 662 -0.22 28.67 30.72
N SER A 663 -0.99 28.33 31.74
CA SER A 663 -2.04 27.30 31.65
C SER A 663 -3.32 27.81 30.98
N ILE A 664 -3.57 29.13 31.04
CA ILE A 664 -4.74 29.80 30.45
C ILE A 664 -4.26 31.11 29.78
N TYR A 665 -4.70 31.32 28.54
CA TYR A 665 -4.47 32.52 27.73
C TYR A 665 -5.78 33.26 27.45
N ASP A 666 -5.70 34.51 27.00
CA ASP A 666 -6.90 35.31 26.71
C ASP A 666 -7.59 34.87 25.40
N ASP A 667 -6.79 34.65 24.34
CA ASP A 667 -7.22 34.27 23.00
C ASP A 667 -6.29 33.21 22.39
N ILE A 668 -6.85 32.10 21.91
CA ILE A 668 -6.16 31.09 21.09
C ILE A 668 -6.94 30.85 19.80
N ALA A 669 -6.24 30.77 18.67
CA ALA A 669 -6.78 30.24 17.43
C ALA A 669 -6.31 28.80 17.16
N ILE A 670 -7.27 27.92 16.87
CA ILE A 670 -7.06 26.50 16.53
C ILE A 670 -7.57 26.31 15.10
N LEU A 671 -6.68 25.97 14.18
CA LEU A 671 -6.96 25.93 12.75
C LEU A 671 -6.64 24.56 12.16
N GLY A 672 -7.53 24.06 11.31
CA GLY A 672 -7.26 23.02 10.32
C GLY A 672 -8.11 21.75 10.45
N PRO A 673 -8.05 20.85 9.44
CA PRO A 673 -9.12 19.91 9.18
C PRO A 673 -9.16 18.69 10.10
N LEU A 674 -8.10 18.45 10.87
CA LEU A 674 -7.99 17.36 11.86
C LEU A 674 -8.14 17.83 13.31
N ALA A 675 -8.31 19.14 13.54
CA ALA A 675 -8.40 19.67 14.90
C ALA A 675 -9.68 19.25 15.65
N ASP A 676 -10.80 18.97 14.96
CA ASP A 676 -12.01 18.41 15.57
C ASP A 676 -12.68 17.31 14.72
N ASN A 677 -11.88 16.59 13.93
CA ASN A 677 -12.36 15.50 13.10
C ASN A 677 -12.19 14.17 13.84
N TYR A 678 -13.30 13.61 14.31
CA TYR A 678 -13.32 12.34 15.04
C TYR A 678 -12.88 11.15 14.16
N ASP A 679 -13.28 11.08 12.89
CA ASP A 679 -13.13 9.86 12.08
C ASP A 679 -11.69 9.65 11.57
N ASP A 680 -10.98 10.73 11.24
CA ASP A 680 -9.66 10.66 10.58
C ASP A 680 -8.47 10.60 11.55
N LEU A 681 -8.66 10.78 12.86
CA LEU A 681 -7.57 10.76 13.87
C LEU A 681 -6.97 9.36 14.12
N PHE A 682 -7.58 8.30 13.58
CA PHE A 682 -7.23 6.92 13.91
C PHE A 682 -6.40 6.19 12.85
N GLY A 683 -6.40 6.62 11.59
CA GLY A 683 -5.65 5.99 10.50
C GLY A 683 -6.35 4.80 9.84
N SER A 684 -5.60 3.87 9.24
CA SER A 684 -6.15 2.63 8.67
C SER A 684 -6.42 1.57 9.75
N VAL A 685 -7.13 0.49 9.40
CA VAL A 685 -7.34 -0.68 10.30
C VAL A 685 -7.86 -0.28 11.70
N SER A 686 -8.68 0.78 11.78
CA SER A 686 -9.00 1.40 13.06
C SER A 686 -10.16 0.73 13.82
N PRO A 687 -10.05 0.63 15.16
CA PRO A 687 -11.18 0.32 16.03
C PRO A 687 -12.20 1.47 16.06
N GLN A 688 -13.42 1.21 16.53
CA GLN A 688 -14.44 2.24 16.70
C GLN A 688 -14.56 2.60 18.19
N PRO A 689 -13.92 3.69 18.67
CA PRO A 689 -14.13 4.13 20.05
C PRO A 689 -15.57 4.60 20.27
N ASN A 690 -15.97 4.79 21.52
CA ASN A 690 -17.21 5.47 21.86
C ASN A 690 -16.98 6.99 21.73
N PRO A 691 -17.78 7.74 20.94
CA PRO A 691 -17.58 9.18 20.74
C PRO A 691 -17.48 10.02 22.02
N LYS A 692 -18.12 9.58 23.12
CA LYS A 692 -18.02 10.24 24.43
C LYS A 692 -16.62 10.20 25.06
N TYR A 693 -15.78 9.25 24.66
CA TYR A 693 -14.41 9.08 25.14
C TYR A 693 -13.35 9.69 24.21
N VAL A 694 -13.72 10.17 23.02
CA VAL A 694 -12.75 10.72 22.06
C VAL A 694 -12.47 12.19 22.33
N GLN A 695 -11.20 12.44 22.64
CA GLN A 695 -10.58 13.73 22.86
C GLN A 695 -9.87 14.17 21.57
N THR A 696 -10.53 14.99 20.77
CA THR A 696 -9.93 15.66 19.61
C THR A 696 -8.94 16.74 20.09
N PRO A 697 -8.03 17.23 19.22
CA PRO A 697 -7.18 18.38 19.54
C PRO A 697 -7.98 19.56 20.08
N LEU A 698 -9.10 19.94 19.44
CA LEU A 698 -9.96 21.03 19.89
C LEU A 698 -10.45 20.78 21.33
N LYS A 699 -11.07 19.62 21.62
CA LYS A 699 -11.57 19.29 22.97
C LYS A 699 -10.50 19.33 24.06
N GLY A 700 -9.25 18.94 23.74
CA GLY A 700 -8.14 19.05 24.69
C GLY A 700 -7.71 20.50 24.93
N LEU A 701 -7.63 21.27 23.84
CA LEU A 701 -7.03 22.61 23.84
C LEU A 701 -8.01 23.74 24.18
N ILE A 702 -9.34 23.53 24.16
CA ILE A 702 -10.30 24.56 24.62
C ILE A 702 -10.04 25.01 26.06
N SER A 703 -9.48 24.13 26.90
CA SER A 703 -9.16 24.42 28.30
C SER A 703 -7.96 25.36 28.49
N LEU A 704 -7.25 25.72 27.40
CA LEU A 704 -6.08 26.59 27.44
C LEU A 704 -6.40 28.08 27.29
N ALA A 705 -7.65 28.49 27.07
CA ALA A 705 -8.00 29.91 27.00
C ALA A 705 -9.44 30.25 27.39
N HIS A 706 -9.65 31.53 27.68
CA HIS A 706 -10.97 32.13 27.85
C HIS A 706 -11.72 32.21 26.52
N ASN A 707 -11.06 32.68 25.45
CA ASN A 707 -11.63 32.76 24.11
C ASN A 707 -10.92 31.79 23.15
N VAL A 708 -11.69 30.91 22.49
CA VAL A 708 -11.17 29.92 21.55
C VAL A 708 -11.79 30.13 20.17
N HIS A 709 -10.93 30.42 19.19
CA HIS A 709 -11.31 30.68 17.81
C HIS A 709 -11.01 29.43 16.97
N TYR A 710 -12.04 28.67 16.60
CA TYR A 710 -11.88 27.44 15.80
C TYR A 710 -12.30 27.63 14.33
N LYS A 711 -11.48 27.12 13.40
CA LYS A 711 -11.88 26.83 12.02
C LYS A 711 -11.28 25.52 11.51
N ASN A 712 -12.09 24.76 10.77
CA ASN A 712 -11.61 23.61 10.01
C ASN A 712 -10.65 24.02 8.86
N GLY A 713 -10.88 25.19 8.25
CA GLY A 713 -10.06 25.69 7.14
C GLY A 713 -10.30 25.03 5.78
N CYS A 714 -10.92 23.84 5.76
CA CYS A 714 -11.27 23.10 4.55
C CYS A 714 -12.79 22.83 4.55
N ARG A 715 -13.47 23.03 3.41
CA ARG A 715 -14.94 22.79 3.32
C ARG A 715 -15.28 21.33 3.07
N ASP A 716 -14.34 20.57 2.52
CA ASP A 716 -14.43 19.14 2.22
C ASP A 716 -13.65 18.26 3.21
N GLY A 717 -13.35 18.78 4.41
CA GLY A 717 -12.69 18.04 5.48
C GLY A 717 -11.20 17.77 5.23
N SER A 718 -10.72 16.61 5.68
CA SER A 718 -9.30 16.22 5.67
C SER A 718 -8.66 16.12 4.28
N LEU A 719 -9.46 15.89 3.23
CA LEU A 719 -8.99 15.90 1.84
C LEU A 719 -8.55 17.29 1.38
N CYS A 720 -9.12 18.35 1.95
CA CYS A 720 -8.83 19.75 1.73
C CYS A 720 -8.61 20.17 0.26
N THR A 721 -9.50 19.72 -0.63
CA THR A 721 -9.51 20.15 -2.03
C THR A 721 -10.27 21.47 -2.24
N ASP A 722 -11.13 21.88 -1.29
CA ASP A 722 -11.74 23.21 -1.21
C ASP A 722 -11.35 23.96 0.08
N TYR A 723 -10.34 24.81 -0.02
CA TYR A 723 -9.80 25.60 1.09
C TYR A 723 -10.63 26.88 1.35
N ASP A 724 -11.05 27.08 2.60
CA ASP A 724 -11.90 28.20 3.02
C ASP A 724 -11.10 29.48 3.34
N HIS A 725 -10.52 30.06 2.29
CA HIS A 725 -9.61 31.20 2.41
C HIS A 725 -10.21 32.42 3.15
N GLU A 726 -11.49 32.74 2.93
CA GLU A 726 -12.14 33.86 3.65
C GLU A 726 -12.56 33.48 5.07
N GLY A 727 -12.99 32.24 5.33
CA GLY A 727 -13.28 31.79 6.70
C GLY A 727 -12.06 31.79 7.62
N VAL A 728 -10.90 31.37 7.11
CA VAL A 728 -9.61 31.43 7.85
C VAL A 728 -9.19 32.88 8.09
N LYS A 729 -9.25 33.73 7.05
CA LYS A 729 -8.91 35.16 7.14
C LYS A 729 -9.82 35.91 8.13
N ASN A 730 -11.10 35.57 8.20
CA ASN A 730 -12.03 36.17 9.16
C ASN A 730 -11.73 35.71 10.59
N MET A 731 -11.43 34.43 10.82
CA MET A 731 -10.96 33.94 12.13
C MET A 731 -9.69 34.68 12.59
N LEU A 732 -8.68 34.80 11.72
CA LEU A 732 -7.43 35.49 12.03
C LEU A 732 -7.62 36.99 12.33
N LYS A 733 -8.62 37.64 11.73
CA LYS A 733 -9.00 39.04 12.03
C LYS A 733 -9.75 39.19 13.35
N SER A 734 -10.61 38.23 13.68
CA SER A 734 -11.42 38.25 14.92
C SER A 734 -10.60 37.97 16.17
N ALA A 735 -9.47 37.28 16.03
CA ALA A 735 -8.68 36.76 17.15
C ALA A 735 -7.43 37.61 17.41
N LYS A 736 -7.35 38.25 18.58
CA LYS A 736 -6.20 39.06 19.04
C LYS A 736 -5.07 38.18 19.60
N ASN A 737 -4.69 37.16 18.84
CA ASN A 737 -4.00 35.95 19.32
C ASN A 737 -2.70 36.18 20.10
N GLN A 738 -2.52 35.42 21.19
CA GLN A 738 -1.23 35.28 21.89
C GLN A 738 -0.40 34.09 21.39
N PHE A 739 -1.01 33.07 20.78
CA PHE A 739 -0.36 32.04 19.96
C PHE A 739 -1.38 31.39 19.00
N ILE A 740 -0.90 30.63 18.00
CA ILE A 740 -1.76 29.95 17.01
C ILE A 740 -1.36 28.47 16.92
N VAL A 741 -2.31 27.55 17.14
CA VAL A 741 -2.14 26.13 16.84
C VAL A 741 -2.60 25.89 15.41
N VAL A 742 -1.65 25.65 14.53
CA VAL A 742 -1.79 25.73 13.08
C VAL A 742 -1.70 24.35 12.46
N CYS A 743 -2.83 23.81 12.06
CA CYS A 743 -2.89 22.86 10.95
C CYS A 743 -3.21 23.65 9.64
N LEU A 744 -2.29 24.58 9.31
CA LEU A 744 -2.13 25.46 8.10
C LEU A 744 -2.73 26.90 8.11
N GLY A 745 -1.94 27.97 8.41
CA GLY A 745 -2.28 29.42 8.25
C GLY A 745 -1.68 30.40 9.31
N THR A 746 -1.23 31.62 8.93
CA THR A 746 -0.24 32.44 9.69
C THR A 746 -0.72 33.74 10.36
N GLY A 747 -0.08 34.13 11.48
CA GLY A 747 -0.15 35.45 12.12
C GLY A 747 1.12 35.77 12.95
N GLY A 748 1.21 36.95 13.57
CA GLY A 748 2.41 37.42 14.30
C GLY A 748 2.64 36.84 15.71
N ALA A 749 1.85 35.84 16.09
CA ALA A 749 1.93 35.15 17.37
C ALA A 749 2.55 33.75 17.17
N PRO A 750 3.26 33.18 18.17
CA PRO A 750 3.98 31.92 18.03
C PRO A 750 3.14 30.81 17.40
N ILE A 751 3.70 30.16 16.37
CA ILE A 751 2.99 29.17 15.56
C ILE A 751 3.45 27.74 15.90
N ILE A 752 2.50 26.90 16.33
CA ILE A 752 2.72 25.48 16.65
C ILE A 752 2.01 24.63 15.59
N LEU A 753 2.79 23.88 14.79
CA LEU A 753 2.28 22.94 13.80
C LEU A 753 2.16 21.54 14.41
N VAL A 754 0.96 20.96 14.38
CA VAL A 754 0.71 19.58 14.81
C VAL A 754 0.40 18.72 13.58
N LEU A 755 1.24 17.73 13.31
CA LEU A 755 1.15 16.84 12.15
C LEU A 755 0.49 15.52 12.54
N PHE A 756 -0.49 15.10 11.75
CA PHE A 756 -1.12 13.79 11.88
C PHE A 756 -0.99 13.03 10.55
N ASN A 757 -0.02 12.13 10.45
CA ASN A 757 0.25 11.40 9.21
C ASN A 757 0.94 10.05 9.41
N GLY A 758 0.66 9.10 8.52
CA GLY A 758 1.29 7.77 8.52
C GLY A 758 2.73 7.71 7.99
N GLY A 759 3.22 8.77 7.36
CA GLY A 759 4.54 8.84 6.74
C GLY A 759 4.89 10.28 6.35
N PRO A 760 6.14 10.55 5.91
CA PRO A 760 6.69 11.89 5.83
C PRO A 760 5.96 12.78 4.82
N ILE A 761 5.61 13.98 5.27
CA ILE A 761 5.06 15.08 4.46
C ILE A 761 6.11 16.19 4.34
N ASN A 762 6.35 16.72 3.15
CA ASN A 762 7.21 17.89 2.99
C ASN A 762 6.36 19.12 2.70
N SER A 763 6.55 20.17 3.51
CA SER A 763 5.83 21.43 3.43
C SER A 763 6.78 22.60 3.66
N GLU A 764 6.67 23.64 2.83
CA GLU A 764 7.45 24.88 2.97
C GLU A 764 7.15 25.63 4.28
N LEU A 765 6.00 25.34 4.90
CA LEU A 765 5.60 25.91 6.20
C LEU A 765 6.53 25.50 7.35
N PHE A 766 7.30 24.42 7.23
CA PHE A 766 8.22 23.98 8.27
C PHE A 766 9.26 25.07 8.62
N GLU A 767 9.60 25.96 7.68
CA GLU A 767 10.46 27.11 7.96
C GLU A 767 9.73 28.23 8.69
N SER A 768 8.44 28.45 8.38
CA SER A 768 7.61 29.57 8.85
C SER A 768 6.99 29.38 10.24
N VAL A 769 6.94 28.16 10.77
CA VAL A 769 6.38 27.86 12.10
C VAL A 769 7.46 27.82 13.18
N ASP A 770 7.11 28.10 14.43
CA ASP A 770 8.08 28.14 15.54
C ASP A 770 8.28 26.74 16.15
N ALA A 771 7.21 25.96 16.31
CA ALA A 771 7.29 24.57 16.75
C ALA A 771 6.61 23.59 15.78
N ILE A 772 7.09 22.35 15.76
CA ILE A 772 6.51 21.24 14.97
C ILE A 772 6.45 20.01 15.85
N PHE A 773 5.26 19.43 16.00
CA PHE A 773 5.05 18.08 16.52
C PHE A 773 4.65 17.12 15.40
N GLU A 774 5.29 15.96 15.36
CA GLU A 774 4.77 14.78 14.67
C GLU A 774 4.01 13.90 15.68
N CYS A 775 2.74 13.66 15.41
CA CYS A 775 1.80 12.95 16.28
C CYS A 775 1.22 11.67 15.65
N PHE A 776 1.54 11.37 14.39
CA PHE A 776 1.05 10.23 13.62
C PHE A 776 -0.50 10.14 13.64
N PHE A 777 -1.06 8.98 13.93
CA PHE A 777 -2.48 8.83 14.25
C PHE A 777 -2.56 8.43 15.74
N PRO A 778 -2.94 9.33 16.67
CA PRO A 778 -2.66 9.15 18.09
C PRO A 778 -3.80 8.58 18.93
N GLY A 779 -4.84 8.03 18.30
CA GLY A 779 -5.90 7.35 19.02
C GLY A 779 -6.84 8.31 19.77
N GLN A 780 -7.67 7.75 20.64
CA GLN A 780 -8.81 8.46 21.23
C GLN A 780 -8.45 9.53 22.27
N GLU A 781 -7.29 9.44 22.92
CA GLU A 781 -6.87 10.37 23.99
C GLU A 781 -6.00 11.54 23.47
N THR A 782 -6.03 11.80 22.16
CA THR A 782 -5.18 12.79 21.46
C THR A 782 -5.19 14.16 22.13
N GLY A 783 -6.37 14.72 22.43
CA GLY A 783 -6.51 16.04 23.04
C GLY A 783 -5.91 16.14 24.44
N VAL A 784 -6.05 15.09 25.26
CA VAL A 784 -5.47 15.03 26.61
C VAL A 784 -3.95 14.96 26.53
N ALA A 785 -3.41 14.11 25.64
CA ALA A 785 -1.98 14.01 25.42
C ALA A 785 -1.40 15.34 24.89
N LEU A 786 -2.06 16.01 23.94
CA LEU A 786 -1.61 17.30 23.39
C LEU A 786 -1.62 18.42 24.42
N ARG A 787 -2.71 18.56 25.19
CA ARG A 787 -2.79 19.53 26.28
C ARG A 787 -1.64 19.34 27.28
N ASN A 788 -1.43 18.10 27.71
CA ASN A 788 -0.43 17.77 28.71
C ASN A 788 1.00 17.99 28.19
N ILE A 789 1.30 17.63 26.93
CA ILE A 789 2.62 17.85 26.34
C ILE A 789 2.92 19.33 26.06
N LEU A 790 1.92 20.12 25.64
CA LEU A 790 2.11 21.54 25.39
C LEU A 790 2.37 22.33 26.67
N LEU A 791 1.74 21.94 27.78
CA LEU A 791 1.96 22.53 29.11
C LEU A 791 3.14 21.92 29.89
N ASN A 792 3.73 20.81 29.41
CA ASN A 792 4.63 19.95 30.20
C ASN A 792 4.05 19.58 31.58
N GLN A 793 2.77 19.19 31.63
CA GLN A 793 2.05 18.84 32.85
C GLN A 793 1.74 17.34 32.93
N GLY A 794 2.11 16.70 34.04
CA GLY A 794 1.85 15.29 34.32
C GLY A 794 2.95 14.33 33.85
N PRO A 795 2.77 13.01 34.01
CA PRO A 795 3.74 12.00 33.57
C PRO A 795 3.83 11.97 32.03
N HIS A 796 5.03 11.71 31.51
CA HIS A 796 5.33 11.64 30.07
C HIS A 796 5.03 12.93 29.26
N SER A 797 4.91 14.08 29.93
CA SER A 797 4.58 15.38 29.32
C SER A 797 5.78 16.14 28.73
N ASN A 798 7.01 15.68 28.99
CA ASN A 798 8.19 16.16 28.30
C ASN A 798 8.41 15.28 27.05
N PRO A 799 8.43 15.85 25.83
CA PRO A 799 8.59 15.06 24.61
C PRO A 799 9.91 14.30 24.59
N ALA A 800 9.79 13.01 24.30
CA ALA A 800 10.90 12.09 24.11
C ALA A 800 10.61 11.03 23.04
N GLY A 801 9.52 11.17 22.27
CA GLY A 801 9.34 10.39 21.06
C GLY A 801 10.48 10.65 20.08
N ARG A 802 10.85 9.63 19.30
CA ARG A 802 11.88 9.72 18.26
C ARG A 802 11.32 9.21 16.93
N LEU A 803 11.73 9.79 15.80
CA LEU A 803 11.28 9.33 14.49
C LEU A 803 11.71 7.87 14.23
N PRO A 804 10.78 6.95 13.93
CA PRO A 804 11.08 5.57 13.59
C PRO A 804 11.43 5.39 12.09
N PHE A 805 11.54 6.48 11.32
CA PHE A 805 11.97 6.50 9.92
C PHE A 805 12.75 7.79 9.58
N THR A 806 13.41 7.82 8.42
CA THR A 806 14.12 8.99 7.90
C THR A 806 13.20 9.84 7.03
N TRP A 807 13.10 11.12 7.36
CA TRP A 807 12.31 12.12 6.64
C TRP A 807 13.19 12.82 5.60
N MET A 808 13.07 12.40 4.34
CA MET A 808 13.84 12.96 3.21
C MET A 808 13.34 14.36 2.82
N LYS A 809 14.21 15.22 2.26
CA LYS A 809 13.87 16.59 1.83
C LYS A 809 12.95 16.64 0.62
N SER A 810 13.10 15.69 -0.29
CA SER A 810 12.22 15.54 -1.45
C SER A 810 12.06 14.07 -1.81
N LEU A 811 11.06 13.75 -2.65
CA LEU A 811 10.89 12.41 -3.18
C LEU A 811 11.96 12.05 -4.21
N ASP A 812 12.57 13.04 -4.87
CA ASP A 812 13.63 12.82 -5.86
C ASP A 812 14.93 12.27 -5.24
N GLN A 813 15.12 12.45 -3.93
CA GLN A 813 16.17 11.80 -3.17
C GLN A 813 15.97 10.28 -3.10
N VAL A 814 14.72 9.80 -3.13
CA VAL A 814 14.39 8.38 -2.92
C VAL A 814 14.27 7.66 -4.26
N GLY A 815 14.94 6.52 -4.38
CA GLY A 815 14.81 5.66 -5.56
C GLY A 815 13.38 5.14 -5.76
N LYS A 816 13.04 4.72 -6.98
CA LYS A 816 11.70 4.22 -7.33
C LYS A 816 11.20 3.16 -6.33
N MET A 817 9.95 3.27 -5.87
CA MET A 817 9.30 2.29 -4.97
C MET A 817 9.31 0.83 -5.48
N THR A 818 9.45 0.61 -6.79
CA THR A 818 9.59 -0.75 -7.36
C THR A 818 11.01 -1.30 -7.34
N ASN A 819 12.05 -0.49 -7.12
CA ASN A 819 13.40 -0.98 -6.88
C ASN A 819 13.50 -1.45 -5.43
N TYR A 820 13.78 -2.74 -5.21
CA TYR A 820 13.83 -3.38 -3.89
C TYR A 820 15.25 -3.64 -3.35
N ALA A 821 16.29 -3.30 -4.11
CA ALA A 821 17.64 -3.18 -3.57
C ALA A 821 17.67 -2.08 -2.50
N MET A 822 18.43 -2.28 -1.43
CA MET A 822 18.45 -1.35 -0.29
C MET A 822 19.43 -0.19 -0.41
N GLU A 823 20.27 -0.17 -1.44
CA GLU A 823 21.20 0.93 -1.70
C GLU A 823 20.45 2.27 -1.77
N ASN A 824 20.90 3.25 -0.99
CA ASN A 824 20.26 4.56 -0.85
C ASN A 824 18.79 4.53 -0.35
N PHE A 825 18.40 3.52 0.45
CA PHE A 825 17.14 3.50 1.20
C PHE A 825 17.38 3.42 2.71
N THR A 826 16.55 4.12 3.50
CA THR A 826 16.62 4.20 4.99
C THR A 826 17.93 4.77 5.53
N TYR A 827 17.99 5.16 6.80
CA TYR A 827 19.23 5.65 7.43
C TYR A 827 20.40 4.66 7.32
N ARG A 828 20.11 3.36 7.22
CA ARG A 828 21.10 2.27 7.14
C ARG A 828 21.96 2.33 5.89
N TYR A 829 21.42 2.76 4.75
CA TYR A 829 22.13 2.76 3.46
C TYR A 829 22.20 4.13 2.80
N TRP A 830 21.44 5.12 3.29
CA TRP A 830 21.42 6.48 2.77
C TRP A 830 22.79 7.16 2.90
N ASN A 831 23.37 7.65 1.79
CA ASN A 831 24.63 8.40 1.78
C ASN A 831 24.50 9.89 1.37
N GLN A 832 23.42 10.28 0.69
CA GLN A 832 23.29 11.63 0.09
C GLN A 832 22.70 12.66 1.07
N ARG A 833 23.55 13.38 1.80
CA ARG A 833 23.08 14.43 2.73
C ARG A 833 22.73 15.72 1.98
N PRO A 834 21.79 16.54 2.48
CA PRO A 834 21.07 16.42 3.76
C PRO A 834 19.68 15.75 3.66
N VAL A 835 19.12 15.37 4.82
CA VAL A 835 17.70 15.00 5.01
C VAL A 835 16.95 16.11 5.76
N ASN A 836 15.62 16.03 5.90
CA ASN A 836 14.87 16.97 6.74
C ASN A 836 15.02 16.58 8.22
N PHE A 837 14.63 15.34 8.57
CA PHE A 837 14.77 14.81 9.93
C PHE A 837 15.29 13.36 9.88
N PRO A 838 16.38 13.03 10.58
CA PRO A 838 16.95 11.68 10.53
C PRO A 838 16.18 10.66 11.39
N PHE A 839 16.30 9.37 11.08
CA PHE A 839 15.87 8.28 11.99
C PHE A 839 16.47 8.48 13.40
N GLY A 840 15.68 8.21 14.43
CA GLY A 840 16.08 8.35 15.84
C GLY A 840 16.12 9.80 16.36
N TYR A 841 15.69 10.79 15.56
CA TYR A 841 15.64 12.21 15.95
C TYR A 841 14.35 12.59 16.69
N GLY A 842 14.48 13.51 17.64
CA GLY A 842 13.39 14.18 18.34
C GLY A 842 13.95 15.07 19.44
N LEU A 843 13.35 16.24 19.66
CA LEU A 843 13.73 17.19 20.71
C LEU A 843 13.04 16.87 22.05
N SER A 844 13.55 17.46 23.12
CA SER A 844 13.00 17.42 24.47
C SER A 844 12.94 18.85 25.04
N TYR A 845 12.12 19.08 26.07
CA TYR A 845 12.16 20.33 26.84
C TYR A 845 13.31 20.39 27.86
N THR A 846 14.10 19.33 27.96
CA THR A 846 15.35 19.32 28.73
C THR A 846 16.52 18.83 27.88
N ASN A 847 17.73 18.92 28.43
CA ASN A 847 18.98 18.57 27.74
C ASN A 847 19.65 17.38 28.44
N PHE A 848 20.24 16.47 27.67
CA PHE A 848 20.89 15.26 28.19
C PHE A 848 22.36 15.20 27.78
N LYS A 849 23.24 14.89 28.73
CA LYS A 849 24.68 14.72 28.49
C LYS A 849 25.08 13.26 28.69
N TYR A 850 25.71 12.70 27.66
CA TYR A 850 26.29 11.36 27.67
C TYR A 850 27.77 11.44 28.07
N SER A 851 28.22 10.61 29.01
CA SER A 851 29.62 10.49 29.43
C SER A 851 30.00 9.04 29.76
N ASN A 852 31.30 8.80 29.91
CA ASN A 852 31.86 7.54 30.41
C ASN A 852 31.38 6.30 29.64
N LEU A 853 31.33 6.37 28.30
CA LEU A 853 31.13 5.20 27.46
C LEU A 853 32.32 4.25 27.62
N HIS A 854 32.08 3.10 28.23
CA HIS A 854 33.09 2.10 28.53
C HIS A 854 32.65 0.75 27.95
N VAL A 855 33.51 0.14 27.13
CA VAL A 855 33.34 -1.22 26.59
C VAL A 855 34.26 -2.14 27.38
N LYS A 856 33.72 -3.26 27.89
CA LYS A 856 34.48 -4.18 28.75
C LYS A 856 35.74 -4.72 28.08
N ASN A 857 35.61 -5.17 26.84
CA ASN A 857 36.70 -5.63 25.98
C ASN A 857 36.59 -4.91 24.62
N GLN A 858 37.58 -4.09 24.25
CA GLN A 858 37.64 -3.47 22.92
C GLN A 858 38.22 -4.40 21.86
N HIS A 859 39.04 -5.37 22.24
CA HIS A 859 39.50 -6.43 21.35
C HIS A 859 38.68 -7.70 21.60
N ILE A 860 38.08 -8.24 20.54
CA ILE A 860 37.16 -9.39 20.63
C ILE A 860 37.46 -10.45 19.57
N HIS A 861 37.15 -11.71 19.86
CA HIS A 861 37.22 -12.81 18.90
C HIS A 861 35.85 -13.12 18.27
N ALA A 862 35.87 -13.99 17.26
CA ALA A 862 34.66 -14.49 16.64
C ALA A 862 33.75 -15.21 17.66
N ASN A 863 32.50 -14.75 17.76
CA ASN A 863 31.47 -15.19 18.72
C ASN A 863 31.51 -14.58 20.13
N ASP A 864 32.35 -13.58 20.39
CA ASP A 864 32.33 -12.87 21.69
C ASP A 864 31.20 -11.83 21.75
N ASP A 865 30.50 -11.78 22.89
CA ASP A 865 29.54 -10.73 23.23
C ASP A 865 30.26 -9.41 23.58
N VAL A 866 29.85 -8.30 22.96
CA VAL A 866 30.34 -6.95 23.34
C VAL A 866 29.43 -6.40 24.42
N THR A 867 29.95 -6.16 25.62
CA THR A 867 29.19 -5.49 26.70
C THR A 867 29.76 -4.12 26.99
N PHE A 868 28.89 -3.11 27.02
CA PHE A 868 29.25 -1.72 27.29
C PHE A 868 28.33 -1.08 28.34
N SER A 869 28.78 0.04 28.89
CA SER A 869 27.98 0.92 29.73
C SER A 869 28.23 2.39 29.43
N VAL A 870 27.23 3.23 29.62
CA VAL A 870 27.31 4.69 29.44
C VAL A 870 26.52 5.40 30.53
N ASN A 871 26.99 6.58 30.95
CA ASN A 871 26.24 7.45 31.86
C ASN A 871 25.46 8.49 31.06
N ILE A 872 24.19 8.66 31.38
CA ILE A 872 23.30 9.69 30.85
C ILE A 872 22.90 10.60 32.01
N ARG A 873 23.12 11.90 31.90
CA ARG A 873 22.72 12.90 32.90
C ARG A 873 21.73 13.88 32.32
N ASN A 874 20.62 14.14 33.03
CA ASN A 874 19.75 15.28 32.74
C ASN A 874 20.46 16.55 33.24
N VAL A 875 20.78 17.45 32.30
CA VAL A 875 21.54 18.70 32.54
C VAL A 875 20.74 19.96 32.23
N GLY A 876 19.47 19.83 31.83
CA GLY A 876 18.54 20.96 31.76
C GLY A 876 17.83 21.20 33.10
N ASP A 877 16.76 22.00 33.05
CA ASP A 877 15.98 22.44 34.21
C ASP A 877 14.76 21.54 34.49
N LYS A 878 14.24 20.84 33.48
CA LYS A 878 13.01 20.04 33.55
C LYS A 878 13.29 18.53 33.69
N ASN A 879 12.45 17.83 34.44
CA ASN A 879 12.37 16.38 34.41
C ASN A 879 12.03 15.91 32.99
N GLY A 880 12.58 14.79 32.54
CA GLY A 880 12.32 14.28 31.20
C GLY A 880 12.58 12.80 31.05
N GLU A 881 12.05 12.24 29.97
CA GLU A 881 12.47 10.93 29.47
C GLU A 881 13.52 11.11 28.38
N GLU A 882 14.42 10.15 28.25
CA GLU A 882 15.43 10.11 27.19
C GLU A 882 15.36 8.74 26.49
N VAL A 883 15.35 8.77 25.16
CA VAL A 883 15.51 7.57 24.34
C VAL A 883 17.00 7.42 23.99
N VAL A 884 17.66 6.54 24.72
CA VAL A 884 19.06 6.18 24.53
C VAL A 884 19.15 5.23 23.33
N GLN A 885 20.10 5.46 22.43
CA GLN A 885 20.28 4.69 21.19
C GLN A 885 21.75 4.29 21.02
N ALA A 886 22.00 3.06 20.58
CA ALA A 886 23.32 2.51 20.27
C ALA A 886 23.36 1.97 18.84
N TYR A 887 24.37 2.38 18.09
CA TYR A 887 24.57 2.02 16.70
C TYR A 887 25.98 1.50 16.44
N ILE A 888 26.14 0.65 15.42
CA ILE A 888 27.45 0.22 14.92
C ILE A 888 27.69 0.68 13.48
N SER A 889 28.96 0.88 13.13
CA SER A 889 29.44 1.06 11.76
C SER A 889 30.72 0.23 11.55
N TRP A 890 30.82 -0.47 10.41
CA TRP A 890 32.03 -1.21 10.03
C TRP A 890 32.96 -0.30 9.23
N HIS A 891 34.23 -0.18 9.63
CA HIS A 891 35.23 0.61 8.89
C HIS A 891 35.51 0.05 7.49
N SER A 892 35.50 -1.28 7.39
CA SER A 892 35.58 -2.00 6.12
C SER A 892 34.79 -3.31 6.21
N SER A 893 34.34 -3.80 5.05
CA SER A 893 33.63 -5.07 4.93
C SER A 893 33.95 -5.67 3.56
N PRO A 894 34.13 -7.00 3.43
CA PRO A 894 34.30 -7.67 2.14
C PRO A 894 33.09 -7.54 1.20
N GLU A 895 31.91 -7.24 1.75
CA GLU A 895 30.65 -7.08 1.03
C GLU A 895 29.93 -5.80 1.47
N PRO A 896 29.16 -5.14 0.58
CA PRO A 896 28.26 -4.04 0.93
C PRO A 896 27.39 -4.33 2.17
N MET A 897 27.56 -3.50 3.19
CA MET A 897 26.84 -3.53 4.47
C MET A 897 26.15 -2.19 4.74
N PRO A 898 25.19 -2.13 5.68
CA PRO A 898 24.72 -0.86 6.23
C PRO A 898 25.89 0.05 6.63
N ARG A 899 25.80 1.33 6.27
CA ARG A 899 26.68 2.40 6.76
C ARG A 899 26.60 2.54 8.27
N ILE A 900 25.43 2.28 8.83
CA ILE A 900 25.16 2.32 10.25
C ILE A 900 23.97 1.42 10.57
N GLN A 901 23.93 0.84 11.77
CA GLN A 901 22.86 -0.06 12.21
C GLN A 901 22.58 0.09 13.71
N LEU A 902 21.32 0.29 14.08
CA LEU A 902 20.84 0.25 15.46
C LEU A 902 21.03 -1.16 16.05
N VAL A 903 21.62 -1.24 17.23
CA VAL A 903 21.91 -2.51 17.94
C VAL A 903 21.39 -2.54 19.38
N GLY A 904 20.92 -1.40 19.87
CA GLY A 904 20.32 -1.26 21.19
C GLY A 904 19.59 0.07 21.31
N PHE A 905 18.54 0.08 22.10
CA PHE A 905 17.88 1.31 22.55
C PHE A 905 17.24 1.07 23.90
N ASP A 906 16.93 2.13 24.65
CA ASP A 906 16.08 2.09 25.84
C ASP A 906 15.40 3.45 26.08
N ARG A 907 14.27 3.46 26.79
CA ARG A 907 13.57 4.71 27.16
C ARG A 907 13.56 4.84 28.68
N VAL A 908 14.20 5.89 29.20
CA VAL A 908 14.45 6.05 30.63
C VAL A 908 14.01 7.42 31.14
N PHE A 909 13.33 7.45 32.28
CA PHE A 909 13.02 8.69 32.98
C PHE A 909 14.23 9.14 33.82
N ILE A 910 14.65 10.40 33.67
CA ILE A 910 15.77 10.99 34.42
C ILE A 910 15.33 12.35 34.95
N ALA A 911 15.20 12.46 36.26
CA ALA A 911 14.89 13.73 36.94
C ALA A 911 16.02 14.76 36.79
N THR A 912 15.68 16.05 36.89
CA THR A 912 16.62 17.19 36.79
C THR A 912 17.88 16.97 37.62
N GLY A 913 19.05 17.14 36.99
CA GLY A 913 20.35 16.99 37.62
C GLY A 913 20.78 15.56 37.99
N LYS A 914 19.91 14.55 37.84
CA LYS A 914 20.21 13.13 38.12
C LYS A 914 20.84 12.43 36.91
N SER A 915 21.45 11.27 37.17
CA SER A 915 22.09 10.42 36.18
C SER A 915 21.53 9.01 36.19
N TYR A 916 21.55 8.35 35.04
CA TYR A 916 21.25 6.93 34.84
C TYR A 916 22.44 6.26 34.14
N THR A 917 22.74 5.01 34.51
CA THR A 917 23.78 4.21 33.85
C THR A 917 23.13 3.11 33.02
N TRP A 918 23.14 3.27 31.70
CA TRP A 918 22.67 2.21 30.81
C TRP A 918 23.77 1.18 30.60
N ARG A 919 23.40 -0.10 30.64
CA ARG A 919 24.28 -1.24 30.34
C ARG A 919 23.62 -2.11 29.27
N GLN A 920 24.38 -2.50 28.25
CA GLN A 920 23.84 -3.26 27.13
C GLN A 920 24.88 -4.25 26.58
N THR A 921 24.39 -5.36 26.06
CA THR A 921 25.19 -6.39 25.39
C THR A 921 24.77 -6.52 23.93
N ILE A 922 25.72 -6.33 23.01
CA ILE A 922 25.58 -6.57 21.58
C ILE A 922 26.02 -8.00 21.29
N LYS A 923 25.14 -8.79 20.67
CA LYS A 923 25.41 -10.18 20.34
C LYS A 923 26.23 -10.29 19.03
N PRO A 924 27.10 -11.32 18.89
CA PRO A 924 27.90 -11.56 17.68
C PRO A 924 27.10 -11.53 16.37
N ARG A 925 25.84 -11.97 16.41
CA ARG A 925 24.94 -11.99 15.26
C ARG A 925 24.60 -10.58 14.72
N GLN A 926 24.65 -9.56 15.57
CA GLN A 926 24.43 -8.15 15.21
C GLN A 926 25.68 -7.50 14.59
N LEU A 927 26.87 -7.96 14.99
CA LEU A 927 28.18 -7.51 14.47
C LEU A 927 28.58 -8.21 13.16
N ALA A 928 27.88 -9.30 12.80
CA ALA A 928 28.22 -10.15 11.66
C ALA A 928 27.86 -9.53 10.31
N VAL A 929 28.81 -9.61 9.37
CA VAL A 929 28.63 -9.32 7.94
C VAL A 929 27.93 -10.48 7.24
N TYR A 930 27.05 -10.20 6.29
CA TYR A 930 26.52 -11.22 5.40
C TYR A 930 27.46 -11.41 4.20
N LEU A 931 28.15 -12.56 4.17
CA LEU A 931 29.00 -12.93 3.04
C LEU A 931 28.23 -13.83 2.08
N ASP A 932 28.14 -13.44 0.81
CA ASP A 932 27.40 -14.22 -0.19
C ASP A 932 27.94 -15.65 -0.29
N ASN A 933 27.02 -16.61 -0.47
CA ASN A 933 27.26 -18.06 -0.44
C ASN A 933 27.81 -18.65 0.88
N LYS A 934 28.29 -17.82 1.82
CA LYS A 934 28.84 -18.23 3.12
C LYS A 934 27.87 -17.97 4.28
N GLY A 935 26.96 -17.01 4.12
CA GLY A 935 26.04 -16.52 5.15
C GLY A 935 26.75 -15.65 6.19
N PHE A 936 26.06 -15.35 7.29
CA PHE A 936 26.59 -14.47 8.35
C PHE A 936 27.91 -14.95 8.94
N ARG A 937 28.90 -14.07 9.00
CA ARG A 937 30.19 -14.24 9.68
C ARG A 937 30.60 -12.92 10.33
N MET A 938 31.19 -12.98 11.52
CA MET A 938 32.06 -11.87 11.93
C MET A 938 33.28 -11.87 11.00
N VAL A 939 33.83 -10.70 10.70
CA VAL A 939 35.07 -10.55 9.91
C VAL A 939 36.08 -9.75 10.72
N PRO A 940 37.40 -10.01 10.60
CA PRO A 940 38.40 -9.21 11.28
C PRO A 940 38.39 -7.77 10.73
N GLY A 941 38.55 -6.79 11.60
CA GLY A 941 38.46 -5.37 11.25
C GLY A 941 37.92 -4.53 12.41
N GLU A 942 37.70 -3.24 12.16
CA GLU A 942 37.25 -2.29 13.17
C GLU A 942 35.77 -1.93 13.01
N ILE A 943 35.09 -1.84 14.14
CA ILE A 943 33.68 -1.48 14.26
C ILE A 943 33.58 -0.33 15.26
N ASP A 944 33.04 0.81 14.85
CA ASP A 944 32.70 1.88 15.77
C ASP A 944 31.36 1.57 16.45
N LEU A 945 31.31 1.74 17.77
CA LEU A 945 30.09 1.78 18.57
C LEU A 945 29.78 3.23 18.93
N TYR A 946 28.67 3.73 18.40
CA TYR A 946 28.12 5.06 18.70
C TYR A 946 27.01 4.95 19.72
N VAL A 947 27.01 5.80 20.76
CA VAL A 947 25.96 5.81 21.80
C VAL A 947 25.55 7.25 22.15
N GLY A 948 24.26 7.54 22.09
CA GLY A 948 23.71 8.87 22.39
C GLY A 948 22.18 8.91 22.23
N GLY A 949 21.60 10.11 22.31
CA GLY A 949 20.15 10.30 22.13
C GLY A 949 19.64 10.25 20.69
N GLN A 950 20.55 10.01 19.74
CA GLN A 950 20.36 10.13 18.28
C GLN A 950 21.44 9.36 17.52
N GLN A 951 21.27 9.15 16.21
CA GLN A 951 22.32 8.64 15.34
C GLN A 951 23.48 9.66 15.15
N PRO A 952 24.73 9.21 14.96
CA PRO A 952 25.90 10.09 14.79
C PRO A 952 25.88 10.93 13.51
N ASN A 953 26.71 11.98 13.52
CA ASN A 953 27.11 12.79 12.36
C ASN A 953 25.96 13.49 11.62
N GLN A 954 24.83 13.84 12.26
CA GLN A 954 23.69 14.47 11.58
C GLN A 954 23.78 16.00 11.51
N THR A 955 23.14 16.60 10.50
CA THR A 955 23.04 18.06 10.33
C THR A 955 21.93 18.68 11.16
N VAL A 956 20.88 17.92 11.47
CA VAL A 956 19.80 18.29 12.38
C VAL A 956 19.94 17.34 13.57
N SER A 957 20.15 17.88 14.76
CA SER A 957 20.55 17.13 15.94
C SER A 957 19.68 17.42 17.15
N ALA A 958 19.42 16.37 17.94
CA ALA A 958 18.78 16.48 19.25
C ALA A 958 19.75 17.13 20.25
N SER A 959 19.20 17.64 21.37
CA SER A 959 19.94 18.31 22.45
C SER A 959 20.75 17.34 23.34
N SER A 960 21.50 16.44 22.72
CA SER A 960 22.39 15.48 23.37
C SER A 960 23.60 15.13 22.50
N ASN A 961 24.74 14.88 23.14
CA ASN A 961 25.95 14.45 22.45
C ASN A 961 25.90 12.94 22.12
N VAL A 962 26.62 12.55 21.07
CA VAL A 962 26.88 11.14 20.72
C VAL A 962 28.33 10.84 21.05
N LEU A 963 28.57 9.77 21.80
CA LEU A 963 29.90 9.22 22.08
C LEU A 963 30.25 8.14 21.06
N THR A 964 31.54 7.93 20.82
CA THR A 964 32.05 6.85 19.97
C THR A 964 33.18 6.10 20.67
N VAL A 965 33.32 4.82 20.35
CA VAL A 965 34.40 3.94 20.78
C VAL A 965 34.60 2.84 19.75
N THR A 966 35.84 2.59 19.33
CA THR A 966 36.16 1.58 18.32
C THR A 966 36.43 0.23 18.98
N ILE A 967 35.97 -0.85 18.32
CA ILE A 967 36.10 -2.25 18.72
C ILE A 967 36.84 -2.99 17.60
N SER A 968 37.95 -3.66 17.93
CA SER A 968 38.71 -4.45 16.96
C SER A 968 38.32 -5.92 17.04
N VAL A 969 37.77 -6.46 15.95
CA VAL A 969 37.54 -7.89 15.77
C VAL A 969 38.86 -8.55 15.35
N LEU A 970 39.43 -9.37 16.23
CA LEU A 970 40.71 -10.03 16.02
C LEU A 970 40.59 -11.22 15.05
N LYS A 971 41.63 -11.44 14.26
CA LYS A 971 41.78 -12.60 13.37
C LYS A 971 41.97 -13.87 14.18
N SER A 972 40.89 -14.61 14.46
CA SER A 972 40.97 -15.87 15.20
C SER A 972 41.62 -16.98 14.37
N GLY A 973 42.58 -17.71 14.96
CA GLY A 973 43.07 -18.99 14.41
C GLY A 973 42.03 -20.12 14.43
N VAL A 974 40.89 -19.90 15.09
CA VAL A 974 39.75 -20.81 15.12
C VAL A 974 38.96 -20.73 13.81
N ARG A 975 38.71 -21.87 13.15
CA ARG A 975 37.83 -21.94 11.97
C ARG A 975 36.46 -21.32 12.28
N TRP A 976 36.02 -20.41 11.42
CA TRP A 976 34.70 -19.77 11.45
C TRP A 976 33.56 -20.80 11.52
N LYS A 977 33.12 -21.14 12.72
CA LYS A 977 31.93 -21.98 12.92
C LYS A 977 30.73 -21.23 12.32
N LYS A 978 29.87 -21.95 11.57
CA LYS A 978 28.54 -21.43 11.25
C LYS A 978 27.85 -21.10 12.58
N PHE A 979 27.13 -19.97 12.64
CA PHE A 979 26.24 -19.69 13.76
C PHE A 979 25.37 -20.93 14.00
N LYS A 980 25.31 -21.41 15.25
CA LYS A 980 24.45 -22.55 15.59
C LYS A 980 23.02 -22.21 15.15
N LYS A 981 22.32 -23.18 14.54
CA LYS A 981 20.86 -23.07 14.39
C LYS A 981 20.27 -22.74 15.76
N VAL A 982 19.19 -21.94 15.77
CA VAL A 982 18.41 -21.64 16.97
C VAL A 982 18.20 -22.96 17.75
N PRO A 983 18.48 -23.00 19.07
CA PRO A 983 18.41 -24.24 19.82
C PRO A 983 17.04 -24.90 19.63
N ARG A 984 17.05 -26.21 19.34
CA ARG A 984 15.83 -27.02 19.32
C ARG A 984 15.21 -26.95 20.72
N THR A 985 14.11 -26.22 20.87
CA THR A 985 13.20 -26.44 22.00
C THR A 985 12.71 -27.89 21.91
N PRO A 986 12.84 -28.70 22.97
CA PRO A 986 12.22 -30.03 23.02
C PRO A 986 10.70 -29.91 22.85
N CYS A 987 10.10 -30.93 22.22
CA CYS A 987 8.68 -30.98 21.83
C CYS A 987 7.70 -30.97 23.02
#